data_AF-A0A496C6X8-F1
#
_entry.id   AF-A0A496C6X8-F1
#
_cell.length_a   1.000
_cell.length_b   1.000
_cell.length_c   1.000
_cell.angle_alpha   90.00
_cell.angle_beta   90.00
_cell.angle_gamma   90.00
#
_symmetry.space_group_name_H-M   'P 1'
#
loop_
_entity.id
_entity.type
_entity.pdbx_description
1 polymer ?
#
loop_
_entity_poly.entity_id
_entity_poly.type
_entity_poly.pdbx_seq_one_letter_code
_entity_poly.pdbx_strand_id
1 'polypeptide(L)'
;MKKTSWPFYLFCLCGLLLLACQDDNDSGVTPPGNGDTFEGSQYVITLQDETENFHYPEFICTMRTEDGTVITRRGGHIRLDGQSILTLDTGLKEGIYRLLYLTTPVVTEAEADTTWNEYGLGCRIEISKGTVRVLDPYNKMANLSGSGTAEDPFIISSYDHLKRLRSMTNDQTQNEFLTASTYFLQIADINMDKASYDSDHQFGWLSIGNVPNNPFRGIYDGNGYKIKNLWATRQNSTGIALFGYTEKAIFKHVWMENPKMEGNFAVGALVGGAVSAGDMRDKTSLIGCTTSGGYIKASKGSVGAGGLVGVVDLYGMIAMDSCVNTSTPVSGSYGVGGLLGVGSLYSQSYLQQCENHASVSSDYTGAGGLVGSVDSLSILGCVNTGDITGSKAYNPSDASNGGYATGGIAGGTGVSYIYASTNEGNIDGYIGVGGIIGSTRLGSDELLFNNTLVKSCGNTGAVSGKSSVGGICGEAQLGCYAVYNTGAVSASASGSFVGGIAGNTSIAVVHNALNTGKVSGNNSESAGGVVGKVTWGAFFASQNFGDLDVNANYAGGIIGLAGNYTMINYCGNMGYILNSGTGPTGGLVGEIGDPREWSSEAIASCVIGSVECMLGILGPVIAVAGSALETAATTGEKIFKGIVHVLHVGETVADWLLLVADKTMFRIGVSEMLSEEEAELMEASLKAKVSEIDDAINDKMANIRNGYALSAGILPSSLNQGTATDFINNTNTLLTFYETSDDNNNTINYNINHKREERYEHIEQNKHIKEIVQKVIAGVCICAAATAGVVSGIATGGTTTAAVFATIGTVATLVGGVNAIVEGATDYQNNAVIISQCVNMGRVKADNASRIGGIVGHMQQYGIVKDCLNGGRYEGNSTKAGGIVGRGDSRFEAHNCLNVGDKWKDPLINSYGDFTSLSNLYYYGQPVIYENNSYLTNLSIDELCDPKKYKNWDINKTNSIWHVTESKGNFPVPFHSEMEEEIKE
;
A
#
# COMPACT_ATOMS: atom_id res chain seq x y z
N MET A 1 49.29 72.81 -35.58
CA MET A 1 49.43 73.33 -36.98
C MET A 1 48.94 72.24 -37.95
N LYS A 2 48.64 72.62 -39.22
CA LYS A 2 48.40 71.81 -40.45
C LYS A 2 48.57 70.26 -40.33
N LYS A 3 47.56 69.43 -40.70
CA LYS A 3 47.24 68.87 -42.07
C LYS A 3 48.33 67.93 -42.62
N THR A 4 48.12 66.83 -43.37
CA THR A 4 46.98 66.09 -44.02
C THR A 4 47.50 64.70 -44.50
N SER A 5 46.79 63.69 -45.04
CA SER A 5 45.36 63.39 -45.37
C SER A 5 45.22 61.89 -45.76
N TRP A 6 43.99 61.32 -45.71
CA TRP A 6 43.58 60.08 -46.41
C TRP A 6 43.10 60.42 -47.85
N PRO A 7 43.28 59.55 -48.88
CA PRO A 7 42.28 58.54 -49.30
C PRO A 7 42.91 57.15 -49.63
N PHE A 8 42.26 56.02 -49.95
CA PHE A 8 40.92 55.57 -50.44
C PHE A 8 40.95 55.01 -51.89
N TYR A 9 40.14 53.97 -52.16
CA TYR A 9 40.03 53.09 -53.36
C TYR A 9 41.14 52.02 -53.52
N LEU A 10 40.92 50.71 -53.75
CA LEU A 10 39.83 49.87 -54.33
C LEU A 10 39.85 49.71 -55.86
N PHE A 11 40.28 48.54 -56.37
CA PHE A 11 39.62 47.76 -57.46
C PHE A 11 40.33 46.39 -57.74
N CYS A 12 39.59 45.45 -58.35
CA CYS A 12 40.01 44.15 -58.95
C CYS A 12 40.65 43.11 -58.01
N LEU A 13 39.96 42.05 -57.56
CA LEU A 13 39.35 40.87 -58.23
C LEU A 13 40.32 39.83 -58.86
N CYS A 14 40.26 38.63 -58.27
CA CYS A 14 40.14 37.29 -58.88
C CYS A 14 41.13 36.79 -59.95
N GLY A 15 41.74 35.62 -59.70
CA GLY A 15 42.41 34.84 -60.76
C GLY A 15 43.12 33.54 -60.33
N LEU A 16 42.35 32.45 -60.13
CA LEU A 16 42.78 31.03 -60.09
C LEU A 16 43.70 30.62 -58.90
N LEU A 17 43.44 29.62 -58.03
CA LEU A 17 42.84 28.26 -58.08
C LEU A 17 43.74 27.10 -58.54
N LEU A 18 43.72 26.05 -57.69
CA LEU A 18 44.01 24.62 -57.92
C LEU A 18 45.47 24.13 -58.07
N LEU A 19 46.01 23.57 -56.97
CA LEU A 19 46.28 22.12 -56.74
C LEU A 19 47.15 22.00 -55.46
N ALA A 20 46.68 21.56 -54.29
CA ALA A 20 46.07 20.28 -53.88
C ALA A 20 47.10 19.22 -53.39
N CYS A 21 47.02 18.89 -52.10
CA CYS A 21 47.27 17.58 -51.49
C CYS A 21 46.42 17.49 -50.21
N GLN A 22 45.91 16.30 -49.89
CA GLN A 22 45.17 16.00 -48.66
C GLN A 22 46.13 15.52 -47.56
N ASP A 23 45.67 15.53 -46.32
CA ASP A 23 45.56 14.28 -45.55
C ASP A 23 44.32 14.39 -44.65
N ASP A 24 43.48 13.37 -44.69
CA ASP A 24 42.23 13.28 -43.92
C ASP A 24 42.47 12.52 -42.60
N ASN A 25 41.74 12.88 -41.54
CA ASN A 25 41.44 11.93 -40.48
C ASN A 25 40.09 12.24 -39.83
N ASP A 26 39.33 11.18 -39.54
CA ASP A 26 37.87 11.22 -39.38
C ASP A 26 37.44 11.15 -37.91
N SER A 27 36.31 11.80 -37.58
CA SER A 27 35.65 11.70 -36.27
C SER A 27 34.11 11.82 -36.37
N GLY A 28 33.47 10.86 -37.04
CA GLY A 28 32.13 10.41 -36.65
C GLY A 28 30.94 11.15 -37.27
N VAL A 29 30.97 11.37 -38.59
CA VAL A 29 29.79 11.87 -39.33
C VAL A 29 28.77 10.74 -39.54
N THR A 30 27.57 10.87 -38.97
CA THR A 30 26.39 10.09 -39.40
C THR A 30 25.88 10.59 -40.77
N PRO A 31 25.35 9.70 -41.63
CA PRO A 31 25.57 9.82 -43.07
C PRO A 31 24.70 10.88 -43.78
N PRO A 32 25.23 11.52 -44.85
CA PRO A 32 24.45 12.42 -45.70
C PRO A 32 23.39 11.65 -46.50
N GLY A 33 22.12 11.85 -46.13
CA GLY A 33 20.99 11.04 -46.64
C GLY A 33 19.76 11.81 -47.16
N ASN A 34 19.75 13.14 -47.00
CA ASN A 34 18.85 14.09 -47.68
C ASN A 34 19.54 15.47 -47.64
N GLY A 35 19.30 16.33 -48.64
CA GLY A 35 19.78 17.71 -48.59
C GLY A 35 19.12 18.48 -47.43
N ASP A 36 19.82 19.44 -46.83
CA ASP A 36 19.30 20.21 -45.69
C ASP A 36 18.06 21.01 -46.11
N THR A 37 16.88 20.49 -45.81
CA THR A 37 15.60 21.08 -46.20
C THR A 37 15.27 22.36 -45.42
N PHE A 38 16.14 22.81 -44.52
CA PHE A 38 16.03 24.03 -43.74
C PHE A 38 17.12 25.07 -44.10
N GLU A 39 18.02 24.76 -45.03
CA GLU A 39 18.94 25.75 -45.62
C GLU A 39 18.16 26.88 -46.31
N GLY A 40 18.65 28.12 -46.16
CA GLY A 40 18.05 29.28 -46.81
C GLY A 40 18.87 30.56 -46.66
N SER A 41 18.27 31.70 -47.01
CA SER A 41 18.98 32.97 -47.13
C SER A 41 19.19 33.75 -45.83
N GLN A 42 18.69 33.27 -44.67
CA GLN A 42 18.86 33.96 -43.40
C GLN A 42 20.11 33.48 -42.65
N TYR A 43 21.22 34.20 -42.82
CA TYR A 43 22.50 33.89 -42.16
C TYR A 43 22.70 34.60 -40.81
N VAL A 44 21.85 35.54 -40.42
CA VAL A 44 22.01 36.35 -39.21
C VAL A 44 20.78 36.27 -38.32
N ILE A 45 20.98 35.97 -37.04
CA ILE A 45 19.98 36.04 -35.97
C ILE A 45 20.46 37.10 -34.96
N THR A 46 19.58 38.02 -34.55
CA THR A 46 19.86 39.00 -33.51
C THR A 46 19.04 38.71 -32.27
N LEU A 47 19.71 38.52 -31.14
CA LEU A 47 19.13 38.35 -29.80
C LEU A 47 19.54 39.53 -28.90
N GLN A 48 18.87 39.72 -27.77
CA GLN A 48 19.12 40.84 -26.84
C GLN A 48 19.45 40.29 -25.44
N ASP A 49 18.44 40.12 -24.61
CA ASP A 49 18.55 39.76 -23.19
C ASP A 49 18.73 38.26 -22.97
N GLU A 50 18.23 37.43 -23.90
CA GLU A 50 18.36 35.96 -23.91
C GLU A 50 19.85 35.54 -23.87
N THR A 51 20.69 36.39 -24.45
CA THR A 51 22.14 36.26 -24.64
C THR A 51 22.95 37.22 -23.77
N GLU A 52 22.36 37.84 -22.74
CA GLU A 52 23.05 38.85 -21.93
C GLU A 52 24.35 38.34 -21.28
N ASN A 53 24.36 37.06 -20.88
CA ASN A 53 25.51 36.37 -20.29
C ASN A 53 26.30 35.50 -21.29
N PHE A 54 26.07 35.66 -22.61
CA PHE A 54 26.77 34.90 -23.65
C PHE A 54 27.89 35.71 -24.30
N HIS A 55 29.14 35.24 -24.20
CA HIS A 55 30.34 36.01 -24.56
C HIS A 55 31.36 35.24 -25.42
N TYR A 56 31.05 34.04 -25.88
CA TYR A 56 31.96 33.21 -26.69
C TYR A 56 31.95 33.64 -28.17
N PRO A 57 33.07 33.54 -28.91
CA PRO A 57 33.16 33.98 -30.29
C PRO A 57 32.61 32.97 -31.31
N GLU A 58 32.57 31.69 -30.97
CA GLU A 58 32.09 30.58 -31.81
C GLU A 58 31.02 29.77 -31.06
N PHE A 59 30.06 29.22 -31.80
CA PHE A 59 29.01 28.37 -31.24
C PHE A 59 28.53 27.30 -32.23
N ILE A 60 27.85 26.28 -31.72
CA ILE A 60 26.91 25.44 -32.48
C ILE A 60 25.52 25.61 -31.82
N CYS A 61 24.57 26.13 -32.58
CA CYS A 61 23.20 26.35 -32.11
C CYS A 61 22.36 25.12 -32.43
N THR A 62 21.76 24.51 -31.41
CA THR A 62 20.78 23.44 -31.55
C THR A 62 19.38 24.04 -31.49
N MET A 63 18.55 23.75 -32.50
CA MET A 63 17.21 24.31 -32.64
C MET A 63 16.21 23.27 -33.13
N ARG A 64 14.93 23.44 -32.77
CA ARG A 64 13.82 22.63 -33.23
C ARG A 64 12.91 23.41 -34.19
N THR A 65 12.57 22.79 -35.30
CA THR A 65 11.66 23.31 -36.35
C THR A 65 10.18 23.12 -35.98
N GLU A 66 9.27 23.71 -36.75
CA GLU A 66 7.82 23.51 -36.56
C GLU A 66 7.36 22.05 -36.73
N ASP A 67 8.01 21.27 -37.59
CA ASP A 67 7.74 19.83 -37.77
C ASP A 67 8.41 18.93 -36.71
N GLY A 68 9.05 19.53 -35.70
CA GLY A 68 9.67 18.81 -34.58
C GLY A 68 11.09 18.33 -34.84
N THR A 69 11.62 18.45 -36.06
CA THR A 69 13.01 18.10 -36.40
C THR A 69 13.99 18.93 -35.58
N VAL A 70 14.99 18.29 -34.97
CA VAL A 70 16.11 18.97 -34.32
C VAL A 70 17.25 19.09 -35.32
N ILE A 71 17.69 20.32 -35.58
CA ILE A 71 18.81 20.65 -36.47
C ILE A 71 19.87 21.45 -35.73
N THR A 72 21.09 21.48 -36.28
CA THR A 72 22.18 22.30 -35.76
C THR A 72 22.70 23.29 -36.80
N ARG A 73 23.25 24.41 -36.31
CA ARG A 73 23.93 25.43 -37.13
C ARG A 73 25.17 25.94 -36.38
N ARG A 74 26.36 25.74 -36.95
CA ARG A 74 27.59 26.41 -36.47
C ARG A 74 27.54 27.89 -36.86
N GLY A 75 28.19 28.74 -36.07
CA GLY A 75 28.34 30.15 -36.40
C GLY A 75 29.29 30.93 -35.48
N GLY A 76 29.56 32.17 -35.88
CA GLY A 76 30.33 33.16 -35.11
C GLY A 76 29.41 34.18 -34.41
N HIS A 77 29.76 34.58 -33.19
CA HIS A 77 28.98 35.49 -32.36
C HIS A 77 29.77 36.76 -32.00
N ILE A 78 29.11 37.92 -32.07
CA ILE A 78 29.61 39.21 -31.58
C ILE A 78 28.49 39.92 -30.81
N ARG A 79 28.76 40.44 -29.61
CA ARG A 79 27.83 41.26 -28.83
C ARG A 79 28.23 42.74 -28.91
N LEU A 80 27.30 43.61 -29.33
CA LEU A 80 27.47 45.05 -29.51
C LEU A 80 26.23 45.78 -28.97
N ASP A 81 26.42 46.84 -28.18
CA ASP A 81 25.36 47.73 -27.66
C ASP A 81 24.13 47.00 -27.05
N GLY A 82 24.36 45.86 -26.39
CA GLY A 82 23.32 45.03 -25.77
C GLY A 82 22.66 44.00 -26.70
N GLN A 83 23.01 43.97 -27.98
CA GLN A 83 22.53 42.98 -28.96
C GLN A 83 23.62 41.95 -29.27
N SER A 84 23.24 40.67 -29.30
CA SER A 84 24.11 39.58 -29.77
C SER A 84 23.75 39.23 -31.20
N ILE A 85 24.72 39.35 -32.09
CA ILE A 85 24.63 39.03 -33.51
C ILE A 85 25.22 37.64 -33.69
N LEU A 86 24.37 36.66 -33.99
CA LEU A 86 24.73 35.29 -34.31
C LEU A 86 24.77 35.14 -35.84
N THR A 87 25.96 34.90 -36.40
CA THR A 87 26.16 34.72 -37.84
C THR A 87 26.40 33.24 -38.12
N LEU A 88 25.46 32.59 -38.80
CA LEU A 88 25.48 31.16 -39.11
C LEU A 88 26.38 30.86 -40.32
N ASP A 89 27.07 29.72 -40.32
CA ASP A 89 27.83 29.22 -41.47
C ASP A 89 26.91 28.72 -42.60
N THR A 90 25.74 28.18 -42.22
CA THR A 90 24.66 27.75 -43.10
C THR A 90 23.39 28.52 -42.74
N GLY A 91 22.82 29.26 -43.69
CA GLY A 91 21.62 30.06 -43.44
C GLY A 91 20.36 29.21 -43.22
N LEU A 92 19.30 29.85 -42.75
CA LEU A 92 17.97 29.25 -42.55
C LEU A 92 16.96 29.77 -43.58
N LYS A 93 15.98 28.93 -43.94
CA LYS A 93 14.78 29.34 -44.70
C LYS A 93 13.75 30.04 -43.80
N GLU A 94 12.76 30.69 -44.41
CA GLU A 94 11.60 31.23 -43.71
C GLU A 94 10.83 30.14 -42.94
N GLY A 95 10.29 30.50 -41.76
CA GLY A 95 9.63 29.58 -40.82
C GLY A 95 9.88 29.98 -39.36
N ILE A 96 9.32 29.21 -38.43
CA ILE A 96 9.56 29.38 -36.98
C ILE A 96 10.55 28.30 -36.50
N TYR A 97 11.49 28.71 -35.66
CA TYR A 97 12.50 27.83 -35.05
C TYR A 97 12.56 28.12 -33.55
N ARG A 98 12.52 27.09 -32.70
CA ARG A 98 12.80 27.22 -31.26
C ARG A 98 14.27 26.93 -31.02
N LEU A 99 15.03 27.95 -30.62
CA LEU A 99 16.44 27.83 -30.27
C LEU A 99 16.51 27.15 -28.90
N LEU A 100 17.06 25.93 -28.84
CA LEU A 100 17.13 25.18 -27.57
C LEU A 100 18.31 25.73 -26.75
N TYR A 101 19.51 25.64 -27.31
CA TYR A 101 20.74 26.10 -26.67
C TYR A 101 21.83 26.39 -27.70
N LEU A 102 22.85 27.13 -27.25
CA LEU A 102 24.15 27.25 -27.92
C LEU A 102 25.13 26.33 -27.20
N THR A 103 25.95 25.57 -27.92
CA THR A 103 27.13 24.92 -27.37
C THR A 103 28.40 25.69 -27.76
N THR A 104 29.35 25.82 -26.83
CA THR A 104 30.64 26.50 -27.08
C THR A 104 31.83 25.66 -26.60
N PRO A 105 32.99 25.71 -27.28
CA PRO A 105 34.13 24.88 -26.93
C PRO A 105 34.81 25.40 -25.66
N VAL A 106 35.17 24.50 -24.75
CA VAL A 106 35.95 24.80 -23.55
C VAL A 106 37.44 24.73 -23.91
N VAL A 107 38.11 25.88 -23.91
CA VAL A 107 39.56 25.95 -24.13
C VAL A 107 40.28 25.59 -22.82
N THR A 108 40.78 24.36 -22.72
CA THR A 108 41.71 23.92 -21.67
C THR A 108 43.16 23.96 -22.19
N GLU A 109 44.12 24.25 -21.32
CA GLU A 109 45.55 24.39 -21.68
C GLU A 109 46.27 23.03 -21.92
N ALA A 110 45.53 21.97 -22.22
CA ALA A 110 46.06 20.62 -22.45
C ALA A 110 45.29 19.91 -23.57
N GLU A 111 46.02 19.21 -24.45
CA GLU A 111 45.51 18.55 -25.66
C GLU A 111 44.77 17.24 -25.33
N ALA A 112 43.53 17.37 -24.85
CA ALA A 112 42.56 16.28 -24.70
C ALA A 112 41.15 16.77 -25.07
N ASP A 113 40.29 15.85 -25.50
CA ASP A 113 38.98 16.08 -26.15
C ASP A 113 38.26 17.40 -25.80
N THR A 114 37.96 18.19 -26.84
CA THR A 114 37.22 19.46 -26.73
C THR A 114 35.86 19.22 -26.08
N THR A 115 35.76 19.50 -24.78
CA THR A 115 34.47 19.53 -24.08
C THR A 115 33.68 20.78 -24.49
N TRP A 116 32.35 20.69 -24.47
CA TRP A 116 31.46 21.78 -24.87
C TRP A 116 30.54 22.17 -23.71
N ASN A 117 30.30 23.47 -23.54
CA ASN A 117 29.35 24.02 -22.58
C ASN A 117 28.03 24.37 -23.29
N GLU A 118 26.89 23.90 -22.77
CA GLU A 118 25.58 24.45 -23.13
C GLU A 118 25.36 25.83 -22.49
N TYR A 119 24.77 26.75 -23.26
CA TYR A 119 24.13 27.98 -22.82
C TYR A 119 22.67 27.95 -23.29
N GLY A 120 21.73 27.91 -22.35
CA GLY A 120 20.32 27.78 -22.68
C GLY A 120 19.70 29.02 -23.30
N LEU A 121 18.83 28.83 -24.30
CA LEU A 121 18.02 29.91 -24.91
C LEU A 121 16.53 29.68 -24.68
N GLY A 122 16.00 28.55 -25.15
CA GLY A 122 14.57 28.21 -25.09
C GLY A 122 13.66 28.99 -26.03
N CYS A 123 14.01 30.22 -26.45
CA CYS A 123 13.13 31.11 -27.23
C CYS A 123 12.80 30.64 -28.66
N ARG A 124 11.60 30.98 -29.14
CA ARG A 124 11.24 30.94 -30.57
C ARG A 124 11.70 32.19 -31.31
N ILE A 125 12.19 31.99 -32.53
CA ILE A 125 12.36 33.01 -33.55
C ILE A 125 11.48 32.72 -34.77
N GLU A 126 10.95 33.77 -35.39
CA GLU A 126 10.31 33.77 -36.70
C GLU A 126 11.27 34.36 -37.73
N ILE A 127 11.44 33.68 -38.87
CA ILE A 127 12.20 34.16 -40.02
C ILE A 127 11.22 34.47 -41.14
N SER A 128 11.12 35.75 -41.54
CA SER A 128 10.27 36.19 -42.66
C SER A 128 10.87 37.39 -43.37
N LYS A 129 10.87 37.35 -44.71
CA LYS A 129 11.27 38.43 -45.63
C LYS A 129 12.68 38.99 -45.37
N GLY A 130 13.60 38.14 -44.93
CA GLY A 130 14.97 38.51 -44.58
C GLY A 130 15.12 39.19 -43.21
N THR A 131 14.10 39.11 -42.35
CA THR A 131 14.14 39.61 -40.96
C THR A 131 13.92 38.47 -39.97
N VAL A 132 14.47 38.62 -38.77
CA VAL A 132 14.30 37.67 -37.65
C VAL A 132 13.60 38.39 -36.50
N ARG A 133 12.57 37.77 -35.92
CA ARG A 133 11.81 38.29 -34.79
C ARG A 133 11.77 37.24 -33.68
N VAL A 134 12.25 37.58 -32.48
CA VAL A 134 12.01 36.77 -31.27
C VAL A 134 10.51 36.83 -30.95
N LEU A 135 9.89 35.67 -30.67
CA LEU A 135 8.46 35.54 -30.42
C LEU A 135 8.10 35.40 -28.93
N ASP A 136 8.99 34.78 -28.15
CA ASP A 136 8.76 34.52 -26.73
C ASP A 136 9.32 35.66 -25.87
N PRO A 137 8.68 36.05 -24.77
CA PRO A 137 9.28 37.00 -23.83
C PRO A 137 10.50 36.37 -23.13
N TYR A 138 11.41 37.21 -22.64
CA TYR A 138 12.52 36.79 -21.79
C TYR A 138 12.41 37.46 -20.41
N ASN A 139 12.33 36.65 -19.37
CA ASN A 139 12.26 37.12 -18.00
C ASN A 139 13.67 37.26 -17.41
N LYS A 140 14.19 38.50 -17.33
CA LYS A 140 15.52 38.81 -16.75
C LYS A 140 15.71 38.35 -15.30
N MET A 141 14.63 38.15 -14.55
CA MET A 141 14.70 37.72 -13.14
C MET A 141 14.92 36.21 -13.04
N ALA A 142 14.15 35.42 -13.80
CA ALA A 142 14.34 33.97 -13.90
C ALA A 142 15.53 33.57 -14.80
N ASN A 143 15.96 34.48 -15.69
CA ASN A 143 16.90 34.24 -16.79
C ASN A 143 16.44 33.10 -17.74
N LEU A 144 15.14 33.07 -18.02
CA LEU A 144 14.45 32.08 -18.87
C LEU A 144 13.49 32.77 -19.84
N SER A 145 13.22 32.11 -20.97
CA SER A 145 12.13 32.51 -21.87
C SER A 145 10.77 31.98 -21.39
N GLY A 146 9.72 32.71 -21.72
CA GLY A 146 8.40 32.60 -21.12
C GLY A 146 8.22 33.58 -19.96
N SER A 147 6.98 33.74 -19.50
CA SER A 147 6.60 34.61 -18.37
C SER A 147 6.33 33.86 -17.07
N GLY A 148 6.11 32.54 -17.16
CA GLY A 148 5.92 31.65 -16.01
C GLY A 148 4.46 31.36 -15.66
N THR A 149 3.51 31.68 -16.54
CA THR A 149 2.07 31.35 -16.39
C THR A 149 1.74 30.00 -17.03
N ALA A 150 0.50 29.52 -16.87
CA ALA A 150 0.04 28.27 -17.48
C ALA A 150 0.09 28.32 -19.03
N GLU A 151 -0.18 29.49 -19.61
CA GLU A 151 -0.25 29.72 -21.05
C GLU A 151 1.12 30.02 -21.68
N ASP A 152 2.07 30.52 -20.89
CA ASP A 152 3.43 30.91 -21.31
C ASP A 152 4.48 30.52 -20.23
N PRO A 153 4.68 29.21 -20.00
CA PRO A 153 5.55 28.70 -18.93
C PRO A 153 7.04 28.96 -19.22
N PHE A 154 7.85 28.95 -18.17
CA PHE A 154 9.30 29.07 -18.31
C PHE A 154 9.89 27.85 -19.01
N ILE A 155 10.59 28.07 -20.12
CA ILE A 155 11.03 27.01 -21.03
C ILE A 155 12.36 26.42 -20.56
N ILE A 156 12.38 25.10 -20.31
CA ILE A 156 13.57 24.35 -19.88
C ILE A 156 14.04 23.43 -21.02
N SER A 157 15.24 23.71 -21.55
CA SER A 157 15.71 23.15 -22.83
C SER A 157 17.15 22.60 -22.80
N SER A 158 17.84 22.78 -21.69
CA SER A 158 19.28 22.54 -21.51
C SER A 158 19.59 22.34 -20.03
N TYR A 159 20.75 21.77 -19.71
CA TYR A 159 21.15 21.64 -18.29
C TYR A 159 21.46 23.02 -17.67
N ASP A 160 21.80 24.01 -18.49
CA ASP A 160 22.07 25.39 -18.05
C ASP A 160 20.81 26.07 -17.50
N HIS A 161 19.63 25.81 -18.08
CA HIS A 161 18.36 26.30 -17.53
C HIS A 161 18.08 25.74 -16.13
N LEU A 162 18.44 24.49 -15.86
CA LEU A 162 18.36 23.91 -14.50
C LEU A 162 19.41 24.50 -13.54
N LYS A 163 20.60 24.88 -14.03
CA LYS A 163 21.59 25.64 -13.23
C LYS A 163 21.08 27.06 -12.89
N ARG A 164 20.37 27.73 -13.81
CA ARG A 164 19.73 29.04 -13.57
C ARG A 164 18.61 28.91 -12.54
N LEU A 165 17.68 27.97 -12.73
CA LEU A 165 16.59 27.70 -11.79
C LEU A 165 17.13 27.39 -10.38
N ARG A 166 18.14 26.53 -10.26
CA ARG A 166 18.83 26.27 -8.98
C ARG A 166 19.30 27.57 -8.31
N SER A 167 19.97 28.43 -9.06
CA SER A 167 20.54 29.68 -8.52
C SER A 167 19.44 30.61 -8.03
N MET A 168 18.32 30.68 -8.75
CA MET A 168 17.12 31.42 -8.36
C MET A 168 16.45 30.84 -7.11
N THR A 169 16.27 29.51 -7.03
CA THR A 169 15.64 28.86 -5.87
C THR A 169 16.52 28.95 -4.62
N ASN A 170 17.85 28.85 -4.76
CA ASN A 170 18.77 28.79 -3.63
C ASN A 170 19.14 30.19 -3.08
N ASP A 171 18.90 31.27 -3.83
CA ASP A 171 19.03 32.65 -3.34
C ASP A 171 17.82 33.07 -2.49
N GLN A 172 18.06 33.68 -1.32
CA GLN A 172 17.00 34.00 -0.36
C GLN A 172 16.02 35.07 -0.84
N THR A 173 16.44 35.99 -1.70
CA THR A 173 15.57 37.06 -2.22
C THR A 173 14.90 36.63 -3.53
N GLN A 174 15.52 35.76 -4.32
CA GLN A 174 14.91 35.25 -5.56
C GLN A 174 13.93 34.09 -5.32
N ASN A 175 14.05 33.34 -4.21
CA ASN A 175 13.10 32.29 -3.83
C ASN A 175 11.67 32.83 -3.65
N GLU A 176 11.50 34.09 -3.21
CA GLU A 176 10.18 34.72 -2.99
C GLU A 176 9.35 34.87 -4.30
N PHE A 177 9.98 34.80 -5.48
CA PHE A 177 9.27 34.84 -6.77
C PHE A 177 8.83 33.46 -7.26
N LEU A 178 9.19 32.37 -6.56
CA LEU A 178 8.74 31.03 -6.85
C LEU A 178 7.50 30.73 -6.01
N THR A 179 6.39 30.50 -6.69
CA THR A 179 5.07 30.28 -6.09
C THR A 179 4.46 28.98 -6.62
N ALA A 180 3.42 28.46 -5.96
CA ALA A 180 2.66 27.31 -6.45
C ALA A 180 2.11 27.51 -7.88
N SER A 181 1.90 28.77 -8.31
CA SER A 181 1.40 29.14 -9.63
C SER A 181 2.50 29.55 -10.62
N THR A 182 3.77 29.22 -10.34
CA THR A 182 4.91 29.46 -11.25
C THR A 182 5.17 28.21 -12.09
N TYR A 183 5.00 28.32 -13.42
CA TYR A 183 5.05 27.18 -14.35
C TYR A 183 6.38 27.06 -15.09
N PHE A 184 6.86 25.83 -15.23
CA PHE A 184 8.05 25.43 -15.99
C PHE A 184 7.70 24.27 -16.94
N LEU A 185 8.18 24.34 -18.19
CA LEU A 185 7.93 23.33 -19.21
C LEU A 185 9.25 22.85 -19.82
N GLN A 186 9.57 21.57 -19.62
CA GLN A 186 10.66 20.91 -20.31
C GLN A 186 10.28 20.64 -21.78
N ILE A 187 11.25 20.81 -22.67
CA ILE A 187 11.02 20.69 -24.12
C ILE A 187 12.09 19.88 -24.87
N ALA A 188 13.06 19.30 -24.16
CA ALA A 188 14.15 18.51 -24.72
C ALA A 188 14.68 17.52 -23.67
N ASP A 189 15.35 16.46 -24.11
CA ASP A 189 16.17 15.63 -23.23
C ASP A 189 17.37 16.45 -22.71
N ILE A 190 17.68 16.31 -21.42
CA ILE A 190 18.72 17.09 -20.73
C ILE A 190 19.76 16.14 -20.11
N ASN A 191 21.04 16.35 -20.41
CA ASN A 191 22.13 15.58 -19.81
C ASN A 191 22.76 16.34 -18.63
N MET A 192 22.54 15.84 -17.41
CA MET A 192 22.94 16.50 -16.16
C MET A 192 24.36 16.17 -15.71
N ASP A 193 25.11 15.32 -16.40
CA ASP A 193 26.49 14.96 -16.01
C ASP A 193 27.40 16.19 -15.92
N LYS A 194 27.43 17.01 -16.98
CA LYS A 194 28.20 18.27 -17.01
C LYS A 194 27.71 19.29 -16.00
N ALA A 195 26.39 19.35 -15.72
CA ALA A 195 25.83 20.22 -14.69
C ALA A 195 26.19 19.77 -13.27
N SER A 196 26.28 18.45 -13.05
CA SER A 196 26.71 17.84 -11.79
C SER A 196 28.18 18.16 -11.54
N TYR A 197 29.04 17.95 -12.54
CA TYR A 197 30.46 18.33 -12.51
C TYR A 197 30.65 19.84 -12.27
N ASP A 198 29.94 20.71 -13.01
CA ASP A 198 29.96 22.17 -12.85
C ASP A 198 29.44 22.67 -11.48
N SER A 199 28.79 21.80 -10.70
CA SER A 199 28.34 22.12 -9.35
C SER A 199 29.44 21.89 -8.33
N ASP A 200 30.13 20.74 -8.46
CA ASP A 200 31.24 20.33 -7.63
C ASP A 200 31.94 19.13 -8.27
N HIS A 201 33.23 19.26 -8.63
CA HIS A 201 33.97 18.19 -9.29
C HIS A 201 34.10 16.89 -8.46
N GLN A 202 33.95 16.97 -7.12
CA GLN A 202 34.02 15.83 -6.22
C GLN A 202 32.64 15.37 -5.76
N PHE A 203 31.75 16.31 -5.45
CA PHE A 203 30.47 16.02 -4.78
C PHE A 203 29.24 16.04 -5.71
N GLY A 204 29.40 16.47 -6.97
CA GLY A 204 28.33 16.46 -7.97
C GLY A 204 27.28 17.54 -7.77
N TRP A 205 26.06 17.30 -8.28
CA TRP A 205 24.96 18.26 -8.26
C TRP A 205 24.71 18.85 -6.86
N LEU A 206 24.47 20.16 -6.84
CA LEU A 206 23.84 20.85 -5.71
C LEU A 206 22.36 21.02 -6.07
N SER A 207 21.45 20.56 -5.22
CA SER A 207 20.03 20.49 -5.52
C SER A 207 19.34 21.85 -5.68
N ILE A 208 18.23 21.86 -6.43
CA ILE A 208 17.30 23.01 -6.54
C ILE A 208 16.49 23.07 -5.26
N GLY A 209 16.59 24.15 -4.50
CA GLY A 209 16.13 24.20 -3.11
C GLY A 209 17.00 23.35 -2.20
N ASN A 210 18.26 23.76 -2.01
CA ASN A 210 19.26 22.97 -1.26
C ASN A 210 19.14 23.05 0.27
N VAL A 211 18.20 23.82 0.82
CA VAL A 211 17.93 23.95 2.26
C VAL A 211 16.42 24.10 2.51
N PRO A 212 15.88 23.64 3.66
CA PRO A 212 14.43 23.70 3.94
C PRO A 212 13.81 25.10 3.90
N ASN A 213 14.59 26.14 4.22
CA ASN A 213 14.13 27.53 4.24
C ASN A 213 13.97 28.15 2.84
N ASN A 214 14.62 27.55 1.82
CA ASN A 214 14.57 28.01 0.43
C ASN A 214 14.05 26.85 -0.46
N PRO A 215 12.85 26.30 -0.22
CA PRO A 215 12.36 25.16 -0.99
C PRO A 215 12.00 25.59 -2.42
N PHE A 216 11.97 24.64 -3.34
CA PHE A 216 11.35 24.84 -4.64
C PHE A 216 9.82 24.88 -4.49
N ARG A 217 9.17 25.84 -5.16
CA ARG A 217 7.72 25.98 -5.29
C ARG A 217 7.38 26.16 -6.76
N GLY A 218 6.23 25.61 -7.19
CA GLY A 218 5.74 25.72 -8.57
C GLY A 218 5.57 24.40 -9.30
N ILE A 219 5.18 24.49 -10.56
CA ILE A 219 4.71 23.39 -11.39
C ILE A 219 5.76 23.14 -12.48
N TYR A 220 6.43 21.98 -12.44
CA TYR A 220 7.41 21.56 -13.43
C TYR A 220 6.85 20.39 -14.25
N ASP A 221 6.59 20.61 -15.53
CA ASP A 221 6.21 19.54 -16.46
C ASP A 221 7.43 19.08 -17.28
N GLY A 222 7.84 17.84 -17.06
CA GLY A 222 8.87 17.13 -17.81
C GLY A 222 8.45 16.80 -19.25
N ASN A 223 7.15 16.84 -19.56
CA ASN A 223 6.59 16.70 -20.91
C ASN A 223 7.08 15.42 -21.63
N GLY A 224 7.30 14.35 -20.86
CA GLY A 224 7.82 13.06 -21.33
C GLY A 224 9.31 13.03 -21.68
N TYR A 225 10.03 14.16 -21.60
CA TYR A 225 11.47 14.23 -21.86
C TYR A 225 12.29 13.75 -20.66
N LYS A 226 13.51 13.29 -20.95
CA LYS A 226 14.39 12.65 -19.96
C LYS A 226 15.41 13.61 -19.38
N ILE A 227 15.58 13.56 -18.05
CA ILE A 227 16.69 14.16 -17.32
C ILE A 227 17.70 13.05 -17.00
N LYS A 228 18.85 13.07 -17.69
CA LYS A 228 19.79 11.96 -17.80
C LYS A 228 21.04 12.17 -16.97
N ASN A 229 21.60 11.09 -16.42
CA ASN A 229 22.93 11.05 -15.79
C ASN A 229 23.15 12.07 -14.65
N LEU A 230 22.10 12.44 -13.92
CA LEU A 230 22.23 13.27 -12.72
C LEU A 230 23.04 12.52 -11.66
N TRP A 231 24.05 13.14 -11.06
CA TRP A 231 24.80 12.52 -9.96
C TRP A 231 25.15 13.49 -8.84
N ALA A 232 25.07 13.00 -7.61
CA ALA A 232 25.50 13.70 -6.40
C ALA A 232 25.99 12.69 -5.38
N THR A 233 27.15 12.92 -4.78
CA THR A 233 27.78 11.98 -3.82
C THR A 233 28.10 12.70 -2.52
N ARG A 234 27.05 13.17 -1.86
CA ARG A 234 27.09 14.08 -0.69
C ARG A 234 26.76 13.34 0.60
N GLN A 235 27.58 12.34 0.93
CA GLN A 235 27.38 11.39 2.05
C GLN A 235 27.24 12.00 3.46
N ASN A 236 27.45 13.32 3.64
CA ASN A 236 27.25 14.05 4.90
C ASN A 236 26.20 15.19 4.78
N SER A 237 25.36 15.17 3.74
CA SER A 237 24.40 16.23 3.43
C SER A 237 22.98 15.68 3.22
N THR A 238 22.00 16.56 3.32
CA THR A 238 20.57 16.23 3.32
C THR A 238 19.87 16.82 2.10
N GLY A 239 18.70 16.28 1.71
CA GLY A 239 17.93 16.80 0.58
C GLY A 239 18.63 16.54 -0.76
N ILE A 240 19.09 15.32 -0.98
CA ILE A 240 19.92 14.95 -2.13
C ILE A 240 19.05 14.36 -3.24
N ALA A 241 18.64 15.23 -4.17
CA ALA A 241 17.89 14.93 -5.38
C ALA A 241 18.10 16.00 -6.46
N LEU A 242 17.34 15.98 -7.56
CA LEU A 242 17.25 17.12 -8.49
C LEU A 242 16.73 18.37 -7.75
N PHE A 243 15.58 18.24 -7.09
CA PHE A 243 14.97 19.23 -6.20
C PHE A 243 15.15 18.79 -4.74
N GLY A 244 15.90 19.52 -3.94
CA GLY A 244 16.35 19.08 -2.62
C GLY A 244 15.25 19.15 -1.57
N TYR A 245 14.59 20.29 -1.47
CA TYR A 245 13.44 20.54 -0.61
C TYR A 245 12.31 21.18 -1.42
N THR A 246 11.07 20.75 -1.21
CA THR A 246 9.90 21.21 -1.99
C THR A 246 8.72 21.55 -1.09
N GLU A 247 8.04 22.65 -1.40
CA GLU A 247 6.84 23.13 -0.71
C GLU A 247 5.85 23.59 -1.79
N LYS A 248 4.58 23.15 -1.76
CA LYS A 248 3.56 23.52 -2.75
C LYS A 248 4.05 23.34 -4.21
N ALA A 249 4.76 22.24 -4.45
CA ALA A 249 5.37 21.92 -5.74
C ALA A 249 4.63 20.78 -6.44
N ILE A 250 4.55 20.85 -7.77
CA ILE A 250 4.00 19.78 -8.62
C ILE A 250 5.03 19.39 -9.68
N PHE A 251 5.23 18.09 -9.84
CA PHE A 251 6.02 17.51 -10.91
C PHE A 251 5.10 16.67 -11.80
N LYS A 252 4.97 17.05 -13.07
CA LYS A 252 4.26 16.27 -14.09
C LYS A 252 5.28 15.62 -15.04
N HIS A 253 5.07 14.36 -15.40
CA HIS A 253 5.77 13.66 -16.50
C HIS A 253 7.33 13.71 -16.50
N VAL A 254 7.98 13.82 -15.33
CA VAL A 254 9.44 13.90 -15.24
C VAL A 254 10.06 12.50 -15.27
N TRP A 255 10.93 12.23 -16.25
CA TRP A 255 11.65 10.95 -16.35
C TRP A 255 13.13 11.14 -15.96
N MET A 256 13.52 10.58 -14.81
CA MET A 256 14.91 10.49 -14.36
C MET A 256 15.59 9.24 -14.94
N GLU A 257 16.60 9.41 -15.80
CA GLU A 257 17.35 8.31 -16.44
C GLU A 257 18.79 8.24 -15.91
N ASN A 258 19.21 7.08 -15.41
CA ASN A 258 20.53 6.85 -14.81
C ASN A 258 20.92 7.83 -13.67
N PRO A 259 20.03 8.17 -12.71
CA PRO A 259 20.39 8.97 -11.53
C PRO A 259 21.36 8.20 -10.62
N LYS A 260 22.33 8.89 -10.01
CA LYS A 260 23.33 8.28 -9.08
C LYS A 260 23.46 9.16 -7.84
N MET A 261 22.63 8.88 -6.83
CA MET A 261 22.46 9.78 -5.68
C MET A 261 22.91 9.11 -4.38
N GLU A 262 23.90 9.69 -3.71
CA GLU A 262 24.30 9.33 -2.35
C GLU A 262 24.16 10.52 -1.39
N GLY A 263 23.47 10.32 -0.26
CA GLY A 263 23.21 11.34 0.76
C GLY A 263 23.07 10.78 2.18
N ASN A 264 22.89 11.66 3.18
CA ASN A 264 22.78 11.29 4.60
C ASN A 264 21.35 11.38 5.18
N PHE A 265 20.44 12.03 4.46
CA PHE A 265 19.02 12.13 4.80
C PHE A 265 18.25 12.64 3.58
N ALA A 266 17.00 12.22 3.40
CA ALA A 266 16.12 12.76 2.35
C ALA A 266 16.76 12.64 0.95
N VAL A 267 17.00 11.40 0.50
CA VAL A 267 17.69 11.07 -0.75
C VAL A 267 16.68 10.52 -1.78
N GLY A 268 16.63 11.10 -2.97
CA GLY A 268 15.76 10.64 -4.05
C GLY A 268 16.27 11.02 -5.44
N ALA A 269 15.66 10.51 -6.51
CA ALA A 269 16.02 10.96 -7.85
C ALA A 269 15.48 12.37 -8.13
N LEU A 270 14.22 12.62 -7.77
CA LEU A 270 13.48 13.83 -8.14
C LEU A 270 13.34 14.81 -6.97
N VAL A 271 12.84 14.33 -5.81
CA VAL A 271 12.63 15.13 -4.59
C VAL A 271 13.46 14.56 -3.44
N GLY A 272 14.17 15.42 -2.70
CA GLY A 272 14.84 15.04 -1.46
C GLY A 272 13.82 14.94 -0.31
N GLY A 273 13.31 16.09 0.13
CA GLY A 273 12.31 16.22 1.19
C GLY A 273 11.13 17.13 0.82
N ALA A 274 9.90 16.62 0.86
CA ALA A 274 8.70 17.45 0.85
C ALA A 274 8.47 18.06 2.24
N VAL A 275 8.33 19.38 2.33
CA VAL A 275 8.25 20.14 3.60
C VAL A 275 6.97 20.99 3.68
N SER A 276 6.58 21.32 4.91
CA SER A 276 5.47 22.23 5.22
C SER A 276 5.96 23.40 6.08
N ALA A 277 5.49 24.62 5.77
CA ALA A 277 5.82 25.81 6.55
C ALA A 277 5.00 25.86 7.85
N GLY A 278 5.40 25.05 8.83
CA GLY A 278 4.65 24.79 10.05
C GLY A 278 3.40 23.94 9.78
N ASP A 279 2.39 24.11 10.62
CA ASP A 279 1.20 23.24 10.69
C ASP A 279 0.20 23.45 9.52
N MET A 280 0.60 24.16 8.45
CA MET A 280 -0.25 24.44 7.28
C MET A 280 -0.54 23.21 6.40
N ARG A 281 0.15 22.09 6.64
CA ARG A 281 0.06 20.82 5.88
C ARG A 281 0.29 21.01 4.38
N ASP A 282 1.34 21.74 4.03
CA ASP A 282 1.65 22.02 2.62
C ASP A 282 1.93 20.74 1.83
N LYS A 283 1.41 20.69 0.60
CA LYS A 283 1.43 19.49 -0.24
C LYS A 283 2.48 19.57 -1.35
N THR A 284 3.20 18.48 -1.59
CA THR A 284 3.92 18.21 -2.84
C THR A 284 3.18 17.14 -3.65
N SER A 285 3.13 17.25 -4.98
CA SER A 285 2.50 16.23 -5.86
C SER A 285 3.43 15.78 -6.98
N LEU A 286 3.50 14.47 -7.23
CA LEU A 286 4.16 13.88 -8.39
C LEU A 286 3.10 13.15 -9.24
N ILE A 287 3.08 13.39 -10.55
CA ILE A 287 2.11 12.82 -11.49
C ILE A 287 2.87 12.28 -12.69
N GLY A 288 2.72 10.99 -13.01
CA GLY A 288 3.38 10.35 -14.15
C GLY A 288 4.93 10.38 -14.10
N CYS A 289 5.52 10.55 -12.91
CA CYS A 289 6.96 10.69 -12.75
C CYS A 289 7.65 9.33 -12.70
N THR A 290 8.78 9.19 -13.42
CA THR A 290 9.44 7.89 -13.66
C THR A 290 10.93 7.95 -13.31
N THR A 291 11.47 6.85 -12.76
CA THR A 291 12.91 6.67 -12.54
C THR A 291 13.39 5.34 -13.14
N SER A 292 14.53 5.33 -13.83
CA SER A 292 15.08 4.13 -14.47
C SER A 292 16.61 4.12 -14.52
N GLY A 293 17.23 3.01 -14.12
CA GLY A 293 18.68 2.79 -14.11
C GLY A 293 19.42 3.57 -13.03
N GLY A 294 20.76 3.48 -13.01
CA GLY A 294 21.57 4.14 -11.98
C GLY A 294 21.38 3.51 -10.59
N TYR A 295 21.30 4.32 -9.53
CA TYR A 295 20.97 3.90 -8.16
C TYR A 295 20.63 5.08 -7.23
N ILE A 296 19.83 4.83 -6.20
CA ILE A 296 19.62 5.73 -5.04
C ILE A 296 20.15 5.05 -3.77
N LYS A 297 20.95 5.77 -2.97
CA LYS A 297 21.63 5.21 -1.81
C LYS A 297 21.74 6.18 -0.63
N ALA A 298 21.06 5.86 0.45
CA ALA A 298 21.29 6.44 1.76
C ALA A 298 22.64 5.96 2.34
N SER A 299 23.35 6.85 3.05
CA SER A 299 24.64 6.55 3.71
C SER A 299 24.46 5.66 4.94
N LYS A 300 25.54 5.11 5.50
CA LYS A 300 25.42 4.25 6.69
C LYS A 300 24.90 5.05 7.90
N GLY A 301 23.74 4.64 8.43
CA GLY A 301 23.02 5.34 9.49
C GLY A 301 22.03 6.41 9.00
N SER A 302 21.93 6.62 7.67
CA SER A 302 20.99 7.55 7.04
C SER A 302 19.55 7.04 7.13
N VAL A 303 18.61 8.00 7.14
CA VAL A 303 17.16 7.77 7.10
C VAL A 303 16.58 8.37 5.81
N GLY A 304 15.61 7.70 5.19
CA GLY A 304 14.80 8.26 4.10
C GLY A 304 15.50 8.24 2.74
N ALA A 305 15.37 7.11 2.04
CA ALA A 305 15.77 6.98 0.63
C ALA A 305 14.62 6.37 -0.20
N GLY A 306 14.22 7.07 -1.26
CA GLY A 306 13.19 6.59 -2.19
C GLY A 306 13.60 6.72 -3.64
N GLY A 307 13.07 5.88 -4.53
CA GLY A 307 13.41 5.93 -5.96
C GLY A 307 13.10 7.29 -6.61
N LEU A 308 12.05 7.98 -6.14
CA LEU A 308 11.70 9.34 -6.55
C LEU A 308 11.82 10.35 -5.40
N VAL A 309 11.36 9.99 -4.19
CA VAL A 309 11.21 10.91 -3.05
C VAL A 309 11.87 10.35 -1.79
N GLY A 310 12.80 11.09 -1.19
CA GLY A 310 13.48 10.67 0.03
C GLY A 310 12.60 10.69 1.28
N VAL A 311 12.03 11.85 1.60
CA VAL A 311 11.32 12.13 2.86
C VAL A 311 10.07 13.01 2.63
N VAL A 312 9.04 12.82 3.45
CA VAL A 312 8.01 13.82 3.78
C VAL A 312 8.21 14.26 5.22
N ASP A 313 8.32 15.56 5.46
CA ASP A 313 8.61 16.11 6.78
C ASP A 313 7.35 16.20 7.68
N LEU A 314 7.52 16.62 8.93
CA LEU A 314 6.46 16.84 9.92
C LEU A 314 5.31 17.68 9.32
N TYR A 315 4.07 17.17 9.45
CA TYR A 315 2.85 17.70 8.81
C TYR A 315 2.82 17.76 7.28
N GLY A 316 3.91 17.40 6.58
CA GLY A 316 3.95 17.42 5.12
C GLY A 316 2.96 16.45 4.49
N MET A 317 2.38 16.85 3.36
CA MET A 317 1.51 15.98 2.55
C MET A 317 2.21 15.64 1.22
N ILE A 318 2.12 14.37 0.79
CA ILE A 318 2.54 13.98 -0.57
C ILE A 318 1.46 13.17 -1.28
N ALA A 319 1.19 13.53 -2.54
CA ALA A 319 0.50 12.64 -3.47
C ALA A 319 1.44 12.18 -4.58
N MET A 320 1.38 10.89 -4.92
CA MET A 320 2.03 10.31 -6.08
C MET A 320 0.97 9.59 -6.92
N ASP A 321 0.76 10.06 -8.14
CA ASP A 321 -0.12 9.45 -9.14
C ASP A 321 0.72 8.87 -10.28
N SER A 322 0.41 7.64 -10.71
CA SER A 322 1.01 7.00 -11.89
C SER A 322 2.55 7.02 -11.89
N CYS A 323 3.17 6.99 -10.71
CA CYS A 323 4.62 7.12 -10.55
C CYS A 323 5.30 5.75 -10.57
N VAL A 324 6.42 5.65 -11.29
CA VAL A 324 7.03 4.35 -11.62
C VAL A 324 8.54 4.33 -11.30
N ASN A 325 8.99 3.29 -10.60
CA ASN A 325 10.40 2.92 -10.56
C ASN A 325 10.64 1.67 -11.41
N THR A 326 11.16 1.88 -12.63
CA THR A 326 11.34 0.83 -13.62
C THR A 326 12.56 -0.05 -13.35
N SER A 327 13.64 0.52 -12.81
CA SER A 327 14.93 -0.18 -12.70
C SER A 327 16.00 0.56 -11.86
N THR A 328 15.61 1.51 -11.01
CA THR A 328 16.52 2.27 -10.15
C THR A 328 16.59 1.61 -8.76
N PRO A 329 17.61 0.79 -8.44
CA PRO A 329 17.70 0.13 -7.15
C PRO A 329 17.86 1.15 -6.01
N VAL A 330 17.15 0.92 -4.90
CA VAL A 330 17.11 1.82 -3.75
C VAL A 330 17.69 1.12 -2.53
N SER A 331 18.64 1.78 -1.85
CA SER A 331 19.34 1.23 -0.69
C SER A 331 19.53 2.27 0.42
N GLY A 332 19.64 1.82 1.67
CA GLY A 332 19.89 2.70 2.81
C GLY A 332 19.86 1.96 4.14
N SER A 333 20.12 2.67 5.25
CA SER A 333 20.07 2.04 6.57
C SER A 333 18.66 1.99 7.15
N TYR A 334 17.88 3.08 7.04
CA TYR A 334 16.54 3.20 7.59
C TYR A 334 15.55 3.81 6.59
N GLY A 335 14.35 3.23 6.47
CA GLY A 335 13.25 3.83 5.71
C GLY A 335 13.56 3.97 4.23
N VAL A 336 13.54 2.82 3.54
CA VAL A 336 13.95 2.66 2.15
C VAL A 336 12.75 2.17 1.34
N GLY A 337 12.32 2.95 0.34
CA GLY A 337 11.16 2.63 -0.50
C GLY A 337 11.48 2.63 -1.99
N GLY A 338 10.81 1.82 -2.79
CA GLY A 338 10.99 1.87 -4.25
C GLY A 338 10.55 3.20 -4.87
N LEU A 339 9.63 3.93 -4.23
CA LEU A 339 9.22 5.28 -4.65
C LEU A 339 9.48 6.34 -3.56
N LEU A 340 8.96 6.11 -2.34
CA LEU A 340 9.01 7.03 -1.20
C LEU A 340 9.77 6.39 -0.02
N GLY A 341 10.83 7.04 0.47
CA GLY A 341 11.62 6.55 1.59
C GLY A 341 10.88 6.61 2.93
N VAL A 342 10.67 7.82 3.46
CA VAL A 342 10.06 8.03 4.80
C VAL A 342 8.99 9.12 4.79
N GLY A 343 7.98 8.97 5.64
CA GLY A 343 7.14 10.07 6.13
C GLY A 343 7.31 10.24 7.64
N SER A 344 7.58 11.46 8.09
CA SER A 344 7.67 11.83 9.50
C SER A 344 6.31 11.70 10.23
N LEU A 345 6.32 11.85 11.56
CA LEU A 345 5.12 11.97 12.38
C LEU A 345 4.13 13.00 11.79
N TYR A 346 2.83 12.70 11.83
CA TYR A 346 1.74 13.52 11.26
C TYR A 346 1.84 13.82 9.76
N SER A 347 2.75 13.17 9.01
CA SER A 347 2.78 13.26 7.55
C SER A 347 1.72 12.36 6.91
N GLN A 348 1.18 12.80 5.78
CA GLN A 348 0.14 12.07 5.04
C GLN A 348 0.64 11.71 3.64
N SER A 349 0.71 10.41 3.36
CA SER A 349 1.22 9.86 2.09
C SER A 349 0.09 9.19 1.31
N TYR A 350 -0.11 9.62 0.07
CA TYR A 350 -1.11 9.10 -0.85
C TYR A 350 -0.38 8.59 -2.10
N LEU A 351 -0.43 7.28 -2.40
CA LEU A 351 0.14 6.71 -3.61
C LEU A 351 -0.94 5.96 -4.38
N GLN A 352 -1.17 6.34 -5.63
CA GLN A 352 -2.22 5.77 -6.47
C GLN A 352 -1.70 5.45 -7.88
N GLN A 353 -2.14 4.32 -8.44
CA GLN A 353 -1.65 3.78 -9.73
C GLN A 353 -0.10 3.65 -9.83
N CYS A 354 0.57 3.53 -8.68
CA CYS A 354 2.03 3.58 -8.58
C CYS A 354 2.66 2.19 -8.65
N GLU A 355 3.82 2.08 -9.32
CA GLU A 355 4.46 0.79 -9.61
C GLU A 355 5.98 0.78 -9.29
N ASN A 356 6.48 -0.33 -8.74
CA ASN A 356 7.91 -0.56 -8.57
C ASN A 356 8.34 -1.93 -9.11
N HIS A 357 9.41 -1.92 -9.89
CA HIS A 357 10.03 -3.11 -10.46
C HIS A 357 11.53 -3.23 -10.08
N ALA A 358 12.06 -2.27 -9.31
CA ALA A 358 13.44 -2.25 -8.86
C ALA A 358 13.62 -2.88 -7.46
N SER A 359 14.81 -3.38 -7.15
CA SER A 359 15.08 -3.96 -5.84
C SER A 359 15.26 -2.90 -4.75
N VAL A 360 14.74 -3.20 -3.55
CA VAL A 360 14.74 -2.29 -2.39
C VAL A 360 15.45 -2.95 -1.21
N SER A 361 16.31 -2.20 -0.51
CA SER A 361 17.26 -2.76 0.46
C SER A 361 17.45 -1.88 1.71
N SER A 362 17.02 -2.34 2.90
CA SER A 362 17.39 -1.69 4.17
C SER A 362 18.42 -2.50 4.98
N ASP A 363 19.33 -1.79 5.66
CA ASP A 363 20.24 -2.40 6.65
C ASP A 363 19.50 -2.76 7.94
N TYR A 364 18.50 -1.97 8.32
CA TYR A 364 17.79 -2.01 9.61
C TYR A 364 16.26 -1.96 9.41
N THR A 365 15.57 -0.93 9.88
CA THR A 365 14.10 -0.81 9.85
C THR A 365 13.56 -0.25 8.53
N GLY A 366 12.41 -0.75 8.08
CA GLY A 366 11.57 -0.09 7.07
C GLY A 366 12.11 -0.27 5.65
N ALA A 367 11.80 -1.40 5.02
CA ALA A 367 11.98 -1.61 3.58
C ALA A 367 10.62 -1.92 2.92
N GLY A 368 10.25 -1.18 1.88
CA GLY A 368 8.98 -1.35 1.18
C GLY A 368 9.09 -1.20 -0.33
N GLY A 369 8.34 -1.99 -1.10
CA GLY A 369 8.36 -1.89 -2.58
C GLY A 369 7.92 -0.54 -3.11
N LEU A 370 6.99 0.15 -2.44
CA LEU A 370 6.63 1.53 -2.77
C LEU A 370 7.06 2.50 -1.66
N VAL A 371 6.76 2.16 -0.40
CA VAL A 371 6.91 3.06 0.77
C VAL A 371 7.76 2.43 1.87
N GLY A 372 8.87 3.05 2.25
CA GLY A 372 9.77 2.53 3.29
C GLY A 372 9.18 2.55 4.69
N SER A 373 8.85 3.73 5.23
CA SER A 373 8.12 3.88 6.50
C SER A 373 7.41 5.24 6.63
N VAL A 374 6.10 5.28 6.89
CA VAL A 374 5.30 6.53 6.98
C VAL A 374 4.35 6.53 8.18
N ASP A 375 3.85 7.70 8.56
CA ASP A 375 2.87 7.85 9.64
C ASP A 375 1.43 7.52 9.18
N SER A 376 0.84 8.31 8.28
CA SER A 376 -0.46 8.03 7.67
C SER A 376 -0.34 7.65 6.18
N LEU A 377 -0.96 6.54 5.76
CA LEU A 377 -0.84 6.00 4.39
C LEU A 377 -2.17 5.66 3.72
N SER A 378 -2.32 6.06 2.46
CA SER A 378 -3.30 5.51 1.52
C SER A 378 -2.61 4.95 0.27
N ILE A 379 -2.93 3.70 -0.11
CA ILE A 379 -2.46 3.03 -1.33
C ILE A 379 -3.68 2.57 -2.16
N LEU A 380 -3.74 2.95 -3.44
CA LEU A 380 -4.84 2.61 -4.35
C LEU A 380 -4.33 2.12 -5.72
N GLY A 381 -4.66 0.89 -6.14
CA GLY A 381 -4.40 0.45 -7.52
C GLY A 381 -2.91 0.20 -7.85
N CYS A 382 -2.09 -0.18 -6.85
CA CYS A 382 -0.63 -0.12 -6.91
C CYS A 382 0.04 -1.51 -6.96
N VAL A 383 1.25 -1.58 -7.54
CA VAL A 383 1.94 -2.86 -7.85
C VAL A 383 3.41 -2.86 -7.43
N ASN A 384 3.88 -3.95 -6.82
CA ASN A 384 5.32 -4.22 -6.68
C ASN A 384 5.73 -5.56 -7.32
N THR A 385 6.71 -5.53 -8.21
CA THR A 385 7.38 -6.72 -8.76
C THR A 385 8.88 -6.77 -8.43
N GLY A 386 9.42 -5.77 -7.72
CA GLY A 386 10.82 -5.72 -7.30
C GLY A 386 11.09 -6.51 -6.02
N ASP A 387 12.20 -7.24 -5.96
CA ASP A 387 12.59 -7.97 -4.75
C ASP A 387 12.95 -7.01 -3.59
N ILE A 388 12.37 -7.26 -2.41
CA ILE A 388 12.52 -6.45 -1.20
C ILE A 388 13.36 -7.21 -0.19
N THR A 389 14.34 -6.56 0.42
CA THR A 389 15.11 -7.18 1.50
C THR A 389 15.46 -6.19 2.61
N GLY A 390 14.85 -6.37 3.78
CA GLY A 390 15.04 -5.50 4.94
C GLY A 390 15.99 -6.06 6.00
N SER A 391 16.42 -5.20 6.91
CA SER A 391 17.19 -5.56 8.11
C SER A 391 18.50 -6.34 7.85
N LYS A 392 19.15 -6.14 6.70
CA LYS A 392 20.33 -6.92 6.25
C LYS A 392 21.53 -6.90 7.20
N ALA A 393 21.70 -5.83 7.97
CA ALA A 393 22.81 -5.66 8.91
C ALA A 393 22.34 -5.68 10.38
N TYR A 394 21.07 -5.95 10.65
CA TYR A 394 20.54 -6.02 11.99
C TYR A 394 21.15 -7.20 12.78
N ASN A 395 21.49 -6.94 14.04
CA ASN A 395 21.99 -7.92 14.98
C ASN A 395 21.19 -7.80 16.29
N PRO A 396 20.48 -8.84 16.75
CA PRO A 396 19.71 -8.78 18.00
C PRO A 396 20.56 -8.60 19.26
N SER A 397 21.89 -8.69 19.15
CA SER A 397 22.83 -8.36 20.24
C SER A 397 23.12 -6.85 20.33
N ASP A 398 22.67 -6.05 19.36
CA ASP A 398 22.85 -4.61 19.31
C ASP A 398 21.50 -3.89 19.35
N ALA A 399 21.17 -3.37 20.53
CA ALA A 399 19.91 -2.67 20.78
C ALA A 399 19.87 -1.23 20.22
N SER A 400 20.91 -0.74 19.53
CA SER A 400 20.89 0.62 18.95
C SER A 400 20.10 0.75 17.66
N ASN A 401 19.68 -0.36 17.05
CA ASN A 401 19.08 -0.41 15.72
C ASN A 401 17.81 -1.27 15.74
N GLY A 402 16.88 -1.01 14.82
CA GLY A 402 15.69 -1.86 14.64
C GLY A 402 15.89 -2.95 13.59
N GLY A 403 15.28 -4.11 13.81
CA GLY A 403 15.27 -5.25 12.88
C GLY A 403 13.86 -5.61 12.46
N TYR A 404 13.08 -4.66 11.95
CA TYR A 404 11.67 -4.87 11.65
C TYR A 404 11.14 -4.07 10.45
N ALA A 405 9.86 -4.30 10.11
CA ALA A 405 9.12 -3.58 9.06
C ALA A 405 9.69 -3.81 7.65
N THR A 406 9.40 -4.97 7.06
CA THR A 406 9.75 -5.31 5.66
C THR A 406 8.50 -5.76 4.89
N GLY A 407 8.10 -5.03 3.84
CA GLY A 407 6.83 -5.27 3.14
C GLY A 407 6.92 -5.18 1.62
N GLY A 408 6.10 -5.95 0.90
CA GLY A 408 6.05 -5.86 -0.57
C GLY A 408 5.53 -4.52 -1.10
N ILE A 409 4.61 -3.85 -0.38
CA ILE A 409 4.11 -2.50 -0.71
C ILE A 409 4.64 -1.47 0.29
N ALA A 410 4.40 -1.67 1.58
CA ALA A 410 4.78 -0.75 2.65
C ALA A 410 5.61 -1.48 3.73
N GLY A 411 6.80 -0.97 4.04
CA GLY A 411 7.66 -1.53 5.08
C GLY A 411 7.07 -1.32 6.46
N GLY A 412 7.00 -0.06 6.88
CA GLY A 412 6.34 0.38 8.11
C GLY A 412 5.20 1.36 7.87
N THR A 413 4.13 1.28 8.66
CA THR A 413 3.10 2.35 8.72
C THR A 413 2.72 2.67 10.16
N GLY A 414 2.28 3.90 10.41
CA GLY A 414 1.26 4.14 11.43
C GLY A 414 -0.08 3.58 10.93
N VAL A 415 -1.09 4.44 10.84
CA VAL A 415 -2.42 4.05 10.35
C VAL A 415 -2.45 3.98 8.82
N SER A 416 -3.00 2.90 8.25
CA SER A 416 -2.98 2.69 6.79
C SER A 416 -4.25 2.08 6.16
N TYR A 417 -4.55 2.52 4.92
CA TYR A 417 -5.53 1.92 4.02
C TYR A 417 -4.83 1.46 2.74
N ILE A 418 -5.03 0.21 2.34
CA ILE A 418 -4.48 -0.37 1.12
C ILE A 418 -5.60 -1.10 0.36
N TYR A 419 -5.82 -0.70 -0.89
CA TYR A 419 -6.88 -1.23 -1.74
C TYR A 419 -6.38 -1.55 -3.15
N ALA A 420 -6.91 -2.63 -3.74
CA ALA A 420 -6.70 -3.03 -5.13
C ALA A 420 -5.21 -3.05 -5.50
N SER A 421 -4.38 -3.76 -4.70
CA SER A 421 -2.92 -3.68 -4.81
C SER A 421 -2.23 -5.06 -4.71
N THR A 422 -1.12 -5.23 -5.42
CA THR A 422 -0.49 -6.55 -5.59
C THR A 422 1.03 -6.55 -5.39
N ASN A 423 1.56 -7.68 -4.93
CA ASN A 423 2.98 -7.94 -4.83
C ASN A 423 3.37 -9.28 -5.48
N GLU A 424 4.37 -9.22 -6.37
CA GLU A 424 5.01 -10.39 -6.99
C GLU A 424 6.51 -10.51 -6.64
N GLY A 425 7.14 -9.44 -6.17
CA GLY A 425 8.55 -9.45 -5.72
C GLY A 425 8.73 -10.28 -4.44
N ASN A 426 9.87 -10.94 -4.28
CA ASN A 426 10.13 -11.73 -3.07
C ASN A 426 10.52 -10.81 -1.91
N ILE A 427 10.15 -11.18 -0.69
CA ILE A 427 10.46 -10.44 0.54
C ILE A 427 11.31 -11.32 1.47
N ASP A 428 12.47 -10.82 1.88
CA ASP A 428 13.28 -11.38 2.96
C ASP A 428 13.56 -10.32 4.04
N GLY A 429 13.44 -10.68 5.32
CA GLY A 429 13.53 -9.70 6.41
C GLY A 429 13.73 -10.33 7.79
N TYR A 430 13.51 -9.54 8.84
CA TYR A 430 13.78 -9.96 10.22
C TYR A 430 12.50 -10.15 11.05
N ILE A 431 11.91 -9.10 11.65
CA ILE A 431 10.62 -9.15 12.36
C ILE A 431 9.55 -8.34 11.61
N GLY A 432 8.31 -8.83 11.56
CA GLY A 432 7.23 -8.09 10.90
C GLY A 432 7.50 -7.98 9.40
N VAL A 433 7.36 -9.13 8.73
CA VAL A 433 7.62 -9.31 7.30
C VAL A 433 6.33 -9.73 6.60
N GLY A 434 5.92 -9.01 5.55
CA GLY A 434 4.65 -9.27 4.88
C GLY A 434 4.65 -9.04 3.36
N GLY A 435 3.80 -9.77 2.64
CA GLY A 435 3.64 -9.60 1.19
C GLY A 435 3.11 -8.23 0.76
N ILE A 436 2.37 -7.54 1.63
CA ILE A 436 1.89 -6.16 1.40
C ILE A 436 2.45 -5.22 2.47
N ILE A 437 2.28 -5.55 3.76
CA ILE A 437 2.66 -4.71 4.91
C ILE A 437 3.66 -5.45 5.81
N GLY A 438 4.79 -4.82 6.12
CA GLY A 438 5.74 -5.36 7.09
C GLY A 438 5.21 -5.30 8.53
N SER A 439 5.21 -4.11 9.14
CA SER A 439 4.81 -3.92 10.54
C SER A 439 4.20 -2.55 10.81
N THR A 440 3.19 -2.49 11.68
CA THR A 440 2.63 -1.22 12.20
C THR A 440 2.99 -0.95 13.66
N ARG A 441 4.06 -1.59 14.17
CA ARG A 441 4.46 -1.60 15.59
C ARG A 441 4.75 -0.21 16.17
N LEU A 442 4.18 0.05 17.35
CA LEU A 442 4.45 1.21 18.19
C LEU A 442 5.51 0.88 19.25
N GLY A 443 6.69 1.48 19.13
CA GLY A 443 7.74 1.39 20.15
C GLY A 443 8.38 0.00 20.29
N SER A 444 8.88 -0.29 21.50
CA SER A 444 9.60 -1.52 21.83
C SER A 444 8.71 -2.70 22.22
N ASP A 445 7.49 -2.44 22.68
CA ASP A 445 6.65 -3.42 23.35
C ASP A 445 5.89 -4.33 22.36
N GLU A 446 5.99 -5.64 22.55
CA GLU A 446 5.76 -6.66 21.51
C GLU A 446 4.29 -6.86 21.05
N LEU A 447 3.37 -6.00 21.50
CA LEU A 447 1.92 -6.13 21.28
C LEU A 447 1.22 -4.81 20.86
N LEU A 448 1.94 -3.69 20.80
CA LEU A 448 1.38 -2.39 20.41
C LEU A 448 1.55 -2.20 18.89
N PHE A 449 0.44 -2.07 18.18
CA PHE A 449 0.37 -1.95 16.72
C PHE A 449 -0.71 -0.94 16.34
N ASN A 450 -0.49 -0.16 15.28
CA ASN A 450 -1.52 0.69 14.68
C ASN A 450 -2.45 -0.12 13.76
N ASN A 451 -3.59 0.48 13.41
CA ASN A 451 -4.57 -0.11 12.50
C ASN A 451 -4.12 -0.10 11.04
N THR A 452 -4.43 -1.19 10.35
CA THR A 452 -4.40 -1.25 8.88
C THR A 452 -5.63 -1.94 8.32
N LEU A 453 -6.18 -1.39 7.25
CA LEU A 453 -7.22 -2.03 6.43
C LEU A 453 -6.65 -2.41 5.06
N VAL A 454 -6.73 -3.70 4.73
CA VAL A 454 -6.29 -4.26 3.44
C VAL A 454 -7.49 -4.88 2.71
N LYS A 455 -8.06 -4.18 1.71
CA LYS A 455 -9.12 -4.72 0.83
C LYS A 455 -8.52 -5.14 -0.52
N SER A 456 -8.98 -6.25 -1.09
CA SER A 456 -8.68 -6.64 -2.49
C SER A 456 -7.19 -6.57 -2.78
N CYS A 457 -6.39 -7.40 -2.11
CA CYS A 457 -4.93 -7.42 -2.25
C CYS A 457 -4.37 -8.83 -2.41
N GLY A 458 -3.38 -8.97 -3.29
CA GLY A 458 -2.79 -10.27 -3.65
C GLY A 458 -1.28 -10.30 -3.49
N ASN A 459 -0.76 -11.33 -2.81
CA ASN A 459 0.67 -11.64 -2.80
C ASN A 459 0.96 -12.96 -3.53
N THR A 460 1.93 -12.95 -4.45
CA THR A 460 2.45 -14.13 -5.13
C THR A 460 3.95 -14.38 -4.85
N GLY A 461 4.70 -13.34 -4.48
CA GLY A 461 6.12 -13.44 -4.12
C GLY A 461 6.36 -14.19 -2.80
N ALA A 462 7.49 -14.89 -2.67
CA ALA A 462 7.81 -15.62 -1.44
C ALA A 462 8.12 -14.67 -0.28
N VAL A 463 7.66 -15.00 0.94
CA VAL A 463 7.84 -14.19 2.15
C VAL A 463 8.69 -14.96 3.17
N SER A 464 9.84 -14.40 3.54
CA SER A 464 10.85 -15.03 4.41
C SER A 464 11.23 -14.12 5.56
N GLY A 465 11.32 -14.66 6.77
CA GLY A 465 11.71 -13.86 7.93
C GLY A 465 12.23 -14.65 9.13
N LYS A 466 12.50 -13.94 10.23
CA LYS A 466 12.85 -14.54 11.53
C LYS A 466 11.59 -14.77 12.37
N SER A 467 10.79 -13.73 12.59
CA SER A 467 9.52 -13.82 13.33
C SER A 467 8.45 -12.89 12.75
N SER A 468 7.19 -13.17 13.10
CA SER A 468 6.00 -12.45 12.67
C SER A 468 5.97 -12.25 11.15
N VAL A 469 5.87 -13.38 10.45
CA VAL A 469 5.90 -13.45 8.98
C VAL A 469 4.51 -13.81 8.46
N GLY A 470 3.96 -12.99 7.55
CA GLY A 470 2.63 -13.19 6.98
C GLY A 470 2.61 -13.09 5.45
N GLY A 471 1.74 -13.83 4.77
CA GLY A 471 1.59 -13.71 3.31
C GLY A 471 1.09 -12.33 2.85
N ILE A 472 0.42 -11.57 3.72
CA ILE A 472 -0.05 -10.19 3.47
C ILE A 472 0.54 -9.22 4.50
N CYS A 473 0.47 -9.54 5.79
CA CYS A 473 0.85 -8.65 6.89
C CYS A 473 1.76 -9.34 7.91
N GLY A 474 2.93 -8.76 8.22
CA GLY A 474 3.79 -9.29 9.27
C GLY A 474 3.20 -9.09 10.67
N GLU A 475 2.99 -7.82 11.04
CA GLU A 475 2.38 -7.41 12.32
C GLU A 475 1.47 -6.17 12.20
N ALA A 476 0.22 -6.27 12.66
CA ALA A 476 -0.69 -5.12 12.78
C ALA A 476 -1.87 -5.37 13.74
N GLN A 477 -2.66 -4.32 14.01
CA GLN A 477 -4.11 -4.47 14.17
C GLN A 477 -4.71 -4.51 12.75
N LEU A 478 -5.26 -5.64 12.34
CA LEU A 478 -5.53 -5.96 10.92
C LEU A 478 -7.03 -6.11 10.63
N GLY A 479 -7.58 -5.20 9.81
CA GLY A 479 -8.79 -5.45 9.04
C GLY A 479 -8.41 -5.93 7.63
N CYS A 480 -9.04 -6.98 7.11
CA CYS A 480 -8.87 -7.37 5.71
C CYS A 480 -10.11 -8.04 5.08
N TYR A 481 -10.28 -7.80 3.77
CA TYR A 481 -11.34 -8.34 2.94
C TYR A 481 -10.83 -8.70 1.54
N ALA A 482 -11.25 -9.84 0.98
CA ALA A 482 -10.86 -10.31 -0.36
C ALA A 482 -9.34 -10.29 -0.59
N VAL A 483 -8.58 -10.86 0.36
CA VAL A 483 -7.11 -10.92 0.28
C VAL A 483 -6.63 -12.33 -0.01
N TYR A 484 -5.61 -12.49 -0.85
CA TYR A 484 -5.00 -13.80 -1.09
C TYR A 484 -3.47 -13.81 -1.00
N ASN A 485 -2.94 -14.95 -0.57
CA ASN A 485 -1.52 -15.27 -0.68
C ASN A 485 -1.31 -16.60 -1.42
N THR A 486 -0.48 -16.58 -2.46
CA THR A 486 0.05 -17.80 -3.10
C THR A 486 1.56 -17.96 -2.92
N GLY A 487 2.25 -16.97 -2.37
CA GLY A 487 3.68 -17.03 -2.06
C GLY A 487 3.96 -17.95 -0.89
N ALA A 488 5.06 -18.72 -0.92
CA ALA A 488 5.47 -19.52 0.24
C ALA A 488 5.87 -18.59 1.40
N VAL A 489 5.40 -18.90 2.62
CA VAL A 489 5.64 -18.09 3.82
C VAL A 489 6.52 -18.87 4.80
N SER A 490 7.65 -18.30 5.22
CA SER A 490 8.61 -18.99 6.10
C SER A 490 9.14 -18.13 7.25
N ALA A 491 9.10 -18.69 8.46
CA ALA A 491 9.72 -18.11 9.66
C ALA A 491 10.86 -19.01 10.19
N SER A 492 11.98 -18.40 10.56
CA SER A 492 13.25 -19.12 10.82
C SER A 492 13.84 -18.95 12.23
N ALA A 493 13.22 -18.17 13.13
CA ALA A 493 13.62 -18.10 14.53
C ALA A 493 12.78 -19.02 15.43
N SER A 494 13.38 -19.45 16.55
CA SER A 494 12.65 -20.10 17.64
C SER A 494 11.70 -19.11 18.31
N GLY A 495 10.51 -19.56 18.72
CA GLY A 495 9.46 -18.70 19.28
C GLY A 495 8.75 -17.83 18.24
N SER A 496 8.94 -18.10 16.94
CA SER A 496 8.37 -17.28 15.86
C SER A 496 6.86 -17.42 15.67
N PHE A 497 6.24 -16.37 15.14
CA PHE A 497 4.87 -16.40 14.63
C PHE A 497 4.86 -16.42 13.09
N VAL A 498 4.06 -17.30 12.48
CA VAL A 498 3.96 -17.42 11.02
C VAL A 498 2.51 -17.68 10.57
N GLY A 499 2.06 -16.99 9.53
CA GLY A 499 0.70 -17.17 8.99
C GLY A 499 0.61 -17.02 7.48
N GLY A 500 -0.28 -17.78 6.82
CA GLY A 500 -0.48 -17.65 5.38
C GLY A 500 -1.01 -16.28 4.93
N ILE A 501 -1.64 -15.50 5.81
CA ILE A 501 -2.07 -14.10 5.59
C ILE A 501 -1.41 -13.17 6.61
N ALA A 502 -1.49 -13.45 7.92
CA ALA A 502 -0.91 -12.58 8.95
C ALA A 502 -0.03 -13.31 9.98
N GLY A 503 1.12 -12.73 10.33
CA GLY A 503 2.06 -13.32 11.29
C GLY A 503 1.57 -13.25 12.74
N ASN A 504 1.54 -12.03 13.31
CA ASN A 504 1.18 -11.76 14.70
C ASN A 504 0.29 -10.51 14.78
N THR A 505 -0.92 -10.65 15.32
CA THR A 505 -1.90 -9.56 15.45
C THR A 505 -2.41 -9.45 16.89
N SER A 506 -2.75 -8.24 17.33
CA SER A 506 -3.48 -8.02 18.59
C SER A 506 -4.99 -8.02 18.36
N ILE A 507 -5.44 -7.30 17.33
CA ILE A 507 -6.82 -7.28 16.82
C ILE A 507 -6.81 -7.80 15.38
N ALA A 508 -7.75 -8.67 15.01
CA ALA A 508 -7.94 -9.11 13.63
C ALA A 508 -9.42 -9.20 13.22
N VAL A 509 -9.78 -8.56 12.10
CA VAL A 509 -11.03 -8.78 11.36
C VAL A 509 -10.64 -9.34 10.00
N VAL A 510 -10.84 -10.64 9.80
CA VAL A 510 -10.28 -11.40 8.67
C VAL A 510 -11.42 -12.08 7.93
N HIS A 511 -11.92 -11.38 6.91
CA HIS A 511 -13.08 -11.78 6.12
C HIS A 511 -12.65 -12.13 4.70
N ASN A 512 -13.18 -13.21 4.11
CA ASN A 512 -12.89 -13.59 2.72
C ASN A 512 -11.36 -13.64 2.42
N ALA A 513 -10.55 -14.16 3.35
CA ALA A 513 -9.09 -14.25 3.22
C ALA A 513 -8.64 -15.65 2.78
N LEU A 514 -7.70 -15.76 1.85
CA LEU A 514 -7.38 -17.02 1.16
C LEU A 514 -5.87 -17.29 1.05
N ASN A 515 -5.37 -18.33 1.73
CA ASN A 515 -4.00 -18.80 1.54
C ASN A 515 -3.91 -20.08 0.67
N THR A 516 -3.02 -20.09 -0.31
CA THR A 516 -2.51 -21.31 -0.99
C THR A 516 -1.01 -21.50 -0.80
N GLY A 517 -0.29 -20.49 -0.33
CA GLY A 517 1.13 -20.53 -0.07
C GLY A 517 1.49 -21.57 1.00
N LYS A 518 2.54 -22.36 0.78
CA LYS A 518 3.05 -23.26 1.81
C LYS A 518 3.54 -22.46 3.02
N VAL A 519 3.06 -22.78 4.21
CA VAL A 519 3.49 -22.17 5.48
C VAL A 519 4.53 -23.07 6.14
N SER A 520 5.68 -22.52 6.49
CA SER A 520 6.81 -23.26 7.08
C SER A 520 7.41 -22.52 8.30
N GLY A 521 7.75 -23.26 9.36
CA GLY A 521 8.27 -22.67 10.60
C GLY A 521 8.98 -23.69 11.47
N ASN A 522 10.13 -23.33 12.07
CA ASN A 522 10.96 -24.25 12.84
C ASN A 522 11.16 -23.80 14.30
N ASN A 523 10.61 -24.57 15.24
CA ASN A 523 10.46 -24.21 16.65
C ASN A 523 9.65 -22.91 16.83
N SER A 524 8.67 -22.67 15.97
CA SER A 524 7.76 -21.54 16.04
C SER A 524 6.88 -21.62 17.30
N GLU A 525 6.53 -20.47 17.87
CA GLU A 525 5.52 -20.44 18.93
C GLU A 525 4.15 -20.74 18.32
N SER A 526 3.80 -20.09 17.21
CA SER A 526 2.49 -20.29 16.57
C SER A 526 2.54 -20.25 15.05
N ALA A 527 1.85 -21.21 14.42
CA ALA A 527 1.74 -21.34 12.97
C ALA A 527 0.28 -21.47 12.51
N GLY A 528 -0.15 -20.60 11.60
CA GLY A 528 -1.50 -20.60 11.05
C GLY A 528 -1.53 -20.72 9.52
N GLY A 529 -2.53 -21.40 8.96
CA GLY A 529 -2.76 -21.34 7.52
C GLY A 529 -3.32 -19.98 7.07
N VAL A 530 -3.97 -19.22 7.95
CA VAL A 530 -4.37 -17.81 7.71
C VAL A 530 -3.65 -16.88 8.69
N VAL A 531 -3.78 -17.07 10.01
CA VAL A 531 -3.14 -16.18 11.00
C VAL A 531 -2.31 -16.97 12.02
N GLY A 532 -1.04 -16.60 12.20
CA GLY A 532 -0.15 -17.26 13.16
C GLY A 532 -0.64 -17.10 14.59
N LYS A 533 -0.76 -15.86 15.07
CA LYS A 533 -1.28 -15.50 16.40
C LYS A 533 -2.24 -14.32 16.33
N VAL A 534 -3.33 -14.39 17.10
CA VAL A 534 -4.31 -13.32 17.30
C VAL A 534 -4.76 -13.24 18.76
N THR A 535 -4.92 -12.05 19.34
CA THR A 535 -5.45 -11.90 20.71
C THR A 535 -6.98 -11.70 20.73
N TRP A 536 -7.50 -10.83 19.86
CA TRP A 536 -8.94 -10.59 19.65
C TRP A 536 -9.26 -10.82 18.17
N GLY A 537 -10.35 -11.52 17.85
CA GLY A 537 -10.62 -11.91 16.47
C GLY A 537 -12.09 -11.98 16.05
N ALA A 538 -12.35 -11.55 14.81
CA ALA A 538 -13.53 -11.89 14.02
C ALA A 538 -13.06 -12.49 12.69
N PHE A 539 -13.41 -13.76 12.44
CA PHE A 539 -13.01 -14.51 11.25
C PHE A 539 -14.25 -15.02 10.52
N PHE A 540 -14.35 -14.70 9.22
CA PHE A 540 -15.51 -15.05 8.39
C PHE A 540 -15.10 -15.53 7.01
N ALA A 541 -15.69 -16.64 6.54
CA ALA A 541 -15.55 -17.19 5.18
C ALA A 541 -14.10 -17.35 4.67
N SER A 542 -13.13 -17.45 5.58
CA SER A 542 -11.69 -17.46 5.26
C SER A 542 -11.16 -18.89 5.13
N GLN A 543 -10.23 -19.10 4.21
CA GLN A 543 -9.88 -20.42 3.70
C GLN A 543 -8.36 -20.63 3.57
N ASN A 544 -7.89 -21.83 3.95
CA ASN A 544 -6.51 -22.25 3.74
C ASN A 544 -6.43 -23.53 2.90
N PHE A 545 -5.89 -23.40 1.70
CA PHE A 545 -5.53 -24.49 0.80
C PHE A 545 -4.02 -24.80 0.85
N GLY A 546 -3.20 -23.94 1.47
CA GLY A 546 -1.76 -24.13 1.60
C GLY A 546 -1.37 -25.16 2.65
N ASP A 547 -0.38 -26.00 2.35
CA ASP A 547 0.17 -26.96 3.31
C ASP A 547 0.95 -26.24 4.42
N LEU A 548 0.77 -26.68 5.67
CA LEU A 548 1.58 -26.32 6.83
C LEU A 548 2.61 -27.44 7.07
N ASP A 549 3.90 -27.11 7.01
CA ASP A 549 5.01 -28.02 7.29
C ASP A 549 5.89 -27.39 8.37
N VAL A 550 5.54 -27.68 9.63
CA VAL A 550 5.98 -26.89 10.77
C VAL A 550 6.48 -27.73 11.94
N ASN A 551 7.28 -27.10 12.77
CA ASN A 551 7.57 -27.51 14.14
C ASN A 551 7.12 -26.35 15.03
N ALA A 552 5.87 -26.38 15.49
CA ALA A 552 5.25 -25.28 16.20
C ALA A 552 4.59 -25.73 17.52
N ASN A 553 4.60 -24.86 18.52
CA ASN A 553 3.88 -25.09 19.78
C ASN A 553 2.36 -25.06 19.53
N TYR A 554 1.84 -24.07 18.81
CA TYR A 554 0.44 -24.03 18.39
C TYR A 554 0.35 -24.08 16.85
N ALA A 555 -0.48 -24.98 16.30
CA ALA A 555 -0.65 -25.13 14.85
C ALA A 555 -2.11 -25.31 14.44
N GLY A 556 -2.59 -24.54 13.46
CA GLY A 556 -3.94 -24.70 12.93
C GLY A 556 -4.13 -24.18 11.51
N GLY A 557 -5.00 -24.84 10.73
CA GLY A 557 -5.21 -24.51 9.32
C GLY A 557 -5.81 -23.13 9.06
N ILE A 558 -6.48 -22.53 10.04
CA ILE A 558 -6.91 -21.13 10.00
C ILE A 558 -6.06 -20.31 10.99
N ILE A 559 -6.03 -20.67 12.26
CA ILE A 559 -5.27 -19.96 13.29
C ILE A 559 -4.37 -20.90 14.09
N GLY A 560 -3.12 -20.51 14.35
CA GLY A 560 -2.26 -21.22 15.30
C GLY A 560 -2.76 -21.05 16.74
N LEU A 561 -2.78 -19.81 17.24
CA LEU A 561 -3.17 -19.44 18.60
C LEU A 561 -4.14 -18.24 18.59
N ALA A 562 -5.28 -18.38 19.27
CA ALA A 562 -6.30 -17.34 19.41
C ALA A 562 -6.62 -17.01 20.89
N GLY A 563 -6.79 -15.74 21.21
CA GLY A 563 -7.13 -15.29 22.57
C GLY A 563 -8.62 -15.41 22.93
N ASN A 564 -8.95 -14.93 24.13
CA ASN A 564 -10.20 -15.17 24.86
C ASN A 564 -11.47 -14.50 24.31
N TYR A 565 -11.36 -13.67 23.26
CA TYR A 565 -12.48 -12.94 22.68
C TYR A 565 -12.47 -13.07 21.14
N THR A 566 -12.54 -14.33 20.68
CA THR A 566 -12.37 -14.71 19.27
C THR A 566 -13.59 -15.45 18.74
N MET A 567 -14.14 -14.97 17.62
CA MET A 567 -15.27 -15.58 16.89
C MET A 567 -14.82 -16.04 15.51
N ILE A 568 -15.13 -17.28 15.13
CA ILE A 568 -14.76 -17.88 13.84
C ILE A 568 -16.01 -18.52 13.21
N ASN A 569 -16.53 -17.95 12.12
CA ASN A 569 -17.67 -18.47 11.37
C ASN A 569 -17.30 -18.84 9.92
N TYR A 570 -17.85 -19.95 9.41
CA TYR A 570 -17.76 -20.37 8.01
C TYR A 570 -16.32 -20.53 7.45
N CYS A 571 -15.31 -20.69 8.31
CA CYS A 571 -13.92 -20.81 7.88
C CYS A 571 -13.55 -22.25 7.51
N GLY A 572 -12.62 -22.42 6.56
CA GLY A 572 -12.30 -23.71 5.94
C GLY A 572 -10.81 -24.04 5.85
N ASN A 573 -10.39 -25.21 6.35
CA ASN A 573 -9.05 -25.74 6.05
C ASN A 573 -9.12 -26.91 5.07
N MET A 574 -8.28 -26.83 4.05
CA MET A 574 -8.18 -27.73 2.91
C MET A 574 -6.75 -28.26 2.73
N GLY A 575 -5.74 -27.51 3.19
CA GLY A 575 -4.32 -27.90 3.14
C GLY A 575 -3.93 -28.98 4.15
N TYR A 576 -2.80 -29.66 3.92
CA TYR A 576 -2.22 -30.63 4.84
C TYR A 576 -1.55 -29.93 6.02
N ILE A 577 -1.86 -30.35 7.25
CA ILE A 577 -1.19 -29.88 8.45
C ILE A 577 -0.23 -30.96 8.95
N LEU A 578 1.06 -30.75 8.73
CA LEU A 578 2.15 -31.52 9.30
C LEU A 578 2.81 -30.69 10.43
N ASN A 579 2.44 -30.97 11.68
CA ASN A 579 3.14 -30.41 12.84
C ASN A 579 4.03 -31.47 13.50
N SER A 580 5.33 -31.16 13.58
CA SER A 580 6.33 -31.97 14.30
C SER A 580 6.57 -31.51 15.75
N GLY A 581 5.98 -30.38 16.15
CA GLY A 581 6.02 -29.85 17.52
C GLY A 581 5.12 -30.59 18.52
N THR A 582 5.20 -30.19 19.79
CA THR A 582 4.65 -30.93 20.94
C THR A 582 3.34 -30.37 21.51
N GLY A 583 2.98 -29.13 21.17
CA GLY A 583 1.79 -28.48 21.71
C GLY A 583 0.50 -28.82 20.94
N PRO A 584 -0.54 -28.00 21.08
CA PRO A 584 -1.85 -28.20 20.44
C PRO A 584 -1.81 -28.12 18.91
N THR A 585 -2.60 -28.96 18.24
CA THR A 585 -2.76 -28.91 16.78
C THR A 585 -4.19 -29.20 16.36
N GLY A 586 -4.80 -28.32 15.57
CA GLY A 586 -6.17 -28.48 15.08
C GLY A 586 -6.28 -28.37 13.57
N GLY A 587 -7.31 -28.96 12.96
CA GLY A 587 -7.62 -28.76 11.55
C GLY A 587 -7.90 -27.29 11.20
N LEU A 588 -8.60 -26.56 12.07
CA LEU A 588 -8.73 -25.09 11.97
C LEU A 588 -7.86 -24.35 12.98
N VAL A 589 -7.90 -24.73 14.26
CA VAL A 589 -7.34 -23.92 15.35
C VAL A 589 -6.43 -24.74 16.26
N GLY A 590 -5.19 -24.31 16.47
CA GLY A 590 -4.26 -24.98 17.38
C GLY A 590 -4.74 -24.91 18.84
N GLU A 591 -4.73 -23.71 19.41
CA GLU A 591 -5.35 -23.42 20.72
C GLU A 591 -6.15 -22.11 20.67
N ILE A 592 -7.25 -22.07 21.43
CA ILE A 592 -8.11 -20.89 21.54
C ILE A 592 -8.70 -20.72 22.94
N GLY A 593 -8.71 -19.47 23.41
CA GLY A 593 -9.34 -19.06 24.66
C GLY A 593 -8.41 -18.94 25.86
N ASP A 594 -7.23 -18.33 25.70
CA ASP A 594 -6.29 -18.09 26.81
C ASP A 594 -6.62 -16.79 27.56
N PRO A 595 -7.14 -16.84 28.81
CA PRO A 595 -7.54 -15.66 29.58
C PRO A 595 -6.31 -15.00 30.24
N ARG A 596 -5.62 -14.15 29.48
CA ARG A 596 -4.45 -13.41 29.96
C ARG A 596 -4.88 -12.19 30.78
N GLU A 597 -4.18 -11.92 31.88
CA GLU A 597 -4.22 -10.59 32.50
C GLU A 597 -3.53 -9.59 31.55
N TRP A 598 -4.26 -8.58 31.09
CA TRP A 598 -3.72 -7.54 30.20
C TRP A 598 -3.02 -6.46 31.03
N SER A 599 -1.95 -5.86 30.49
CA SER A 599 -1.42 -4.61 31.06
C SER A 599 -2.37 -3.45 30.76
N SER A 600 -2.40 -2.44 31.63
CA SER A 600 -3.20 -1.22 31.44
C SER A 600 -2.90 -0.48 30.12
N GLU A 601 -1.69 -0.65 29.58
CA GLU A 601 -1.26 -0.07 28.31
C GLU A 601 -1.71 -0.91 27.11
N ALA A 602 -1.61 -2.24 27.17
CA ALA A 602 -2.18 -3.13 26.15
C ALA A 602 -3.71 -2.97 26.06
N ILE A 603 -4.37 -2.78 27.21
CA ILE A 603 -5.75 -2.32 27.31
C ILE A 603 -5.92 -0.98 26.57
N ALA A 604 -5.22 0.08 26.96
CA ALA A 604 -5.37 1.42 26.40
C ALA A 604 -5.13 1.50 24.88
N SER A 605 -4.25 0.67 24.33
CA SER A 605 -4.04 0.57 22.88
C SER A 605 -5.03 -0.35 22.17
N CYS A 606 -5.69 -1.28 22.87
CA CYS A 606 -6.88 -1.97 22.36
C CYS A 606 -8.11 -1.05 22.41
N VAL A 607 -8.21 -0.18 23.42
CA VAL A 607 -9.23 0.89 23.52
C VAL A 607 -9.16 1.79 22.30
N ILE A 608 -8.02 2.45 22.08
CA ILE A 608 -7.82 3.37 20.94
C ILE A 608 -7.91 2.60 19.63
N GLY A 609 -7.22 1.46 19.53
CA GLY A 609 -7.18 0.64 18.33
C GLY A 609 -8.55 0.16 17.87
N SER A 610 -9.44 -0.21 18.80
CA SER A 610 -10.80 -0.63 18.48
C SER A 610 -11.70 0.54 18.03
N VAL A 611 -11.52 1.75 18.56
CA VAL A 611 -12.20 2.98 18.11
C VAL A 611 -11.75 3.38 16.70
N GLU A 612 -10.46 3.24 16.39
CA GLU A 612 -9.93 3.42 15.04
C GLU A 612 -10.41 2.33 14.07
N CYS A 613 -10.42 1.05 14.49
CA CYS A 613 -11.00 -0.04 13.71
C CYS A 613 -12.50 0.19 13.43
N MET A 614 -13.22 0.89 14.31
CA MET A 614 -14.60 1.35 14.08
C MET A 614 -14.72 2.25 12.86
N LEU A 615 -13.87 3.27 12.78
CA LEU A 615 -13.81 4.25 11.69
C LEU A 615 -13.30 3.57 10.40
N GLY A 616 -12.31 2.70 10.55
CA GLY A 616 -11.80 1.80 9.52
C GLY A 616 -12.74 0.67 9.11
N ILE A 617 -13.88 0.46 9.78
CA ILE A 617 -14.94 -0.49 9.38
C ILE A 617 -16.17 0.25 8.84
N LEU A 618 -16.41 1.51 9.24
CA LEU A 618 -17.32 2.42 8.54
C LEU A 618 -16.87 2.72 7.10
N GLY A 619 -15.56 2.67 6.82
CA GLY A 619 -14.99 2.78 5.47
C GLY A 619 -15.41 1.66 4.49
N PRO A 620 -15.17 0.36 4.78
CA PRO A 620 -15.55 -0.76 3.92
C PRO A 620 -17.07 -1.07 3.85
N VAL A 621 -17.93 -0.14 4.28
CA VAL A 621 -19.40 -0.11 4.01
C VAL A 621 -19.70 0.87 2.85
N ILE A 622 -18.69 1.19 2.03
CA ILE A 622 -18.75 2.17 0.92
C ILE A 622 -18.39 1.49 -0.43
N ALA A 623 -18.40 0.16 -0.49
CA ALA A 623 -17.79 -0.62 -1.57
C ALA A 623 -18.72 -1.58 -2.32
N VAL A 624 -20.05 -1.44 -2.20
CA VAL A 624 -21.01 -2.11 -3.11
C VAL A 624 -21.69 -1.13 -4.10
N ALA A 625 -21.95 0.13 -3.70
CA ALA A 625 -22.54 1.13 -4.61
C ALA A 625 -21.97 2.56 -4.44
N GLY A 626 -21.09 2.98 -5.36
CA GLY A 626 -20.44 4.30 -5.39
C GLY A 626 -21.35 5.52 -5.70
N SER A 627 -22.65 5.44 -5.39
CA SER A 627 -23.64 6.51 -5.58
C SER A 627 -24.17 7.12 -4.26
N ALA A 628 -24.06 6.43 -3.13
CA ALA A 628 -24.54 6.94 -1.83
C ALA A 628 -23.64 8.07 -1.25
N LEU A 629 -22.35 8.03 -1.60
CA LEU A 629 -21.27 8.84 -1.02
C LEU A 629 -21.49 10.35 -1.13
N GLU A 630 -22.12 10.79 -2.23
CA GLU A 630 -22.31 12.20 -2.60
C GLU A 630 -23.26 12.96 -1.66
N THR A 631 -24.12 12.25 -0.91
CA THR A 631 -25.10 12.85 0.01
C THR A 631 -24.57 12.96 1.45
N ALA A 632 -23.77 11.99 1.90
CA ALA A 632 -23.33 11.88 3.29
C ALA A 632 -22.38 13.02 3.74
N ALA A 633 -21.44 13.40 2.86
CA ALA A 633 -20.37 14.35 3.16
C ALA A 633 -20.85 15.73 3.67
N THR A 634 -22.03 16.18 3.19
CA THR A 634 -22.55 17.53 3.50
C THR A 634 -23.22 17.65 4.88
N THR A 635 -23.51 16.54 5.57
CA THR A 635 -24.31 16.54 6.80
C THR A 635 -23.50 16.22 8.06
N GLY A 636 -22.49 15.34 7.98
CA GLY A 636 -21.68 14.93 9.14
C GLY A 636 -20.85 16.06 9.78
N GLU A 637 -20.39 17.01 8.96
CA GLU A 637 -19.42 18.07 9.33
C GLU A 637 -19.84 18.90 10.56
N LYS A 638 -21.15 19.14 10.74
CA LYS A 638 -21.69 19.96 11.84
C LYS A 638 -21.85 19.20 13.16
N ILE A 639 -21.95 17.88 13.11
CA ILE A 639 -22.06 17.04 14.32
C ILE A 639 -20.66 16.74 14.86
N PHE A 640 -19.71 16.43 13.97
CA PHE A 640 -18.31 16.14 14.34
C PHE A 640 -17.62 17.27 15.09
N LYS A 641 -17.82 18.53 14.67
CA LYS A 641 -17.25 19.72 15.33
C LYS A 641 -17.64 19.90 16.80
N GLY A 642 -18.68 19.21 17.29
CA GLY A 642 -19.05 19.20 18.72
C GLY A 642 -18.28 18.17 19.57
N ILE A 643 -17.80 17.09 18.96
CA ILE A 643 -17.16 15.94 19.66
C ILE A 643 -15.66 16.19 19.87
N VAL A 644 -15.01 16.82 18.90
CA VAL A 644 -13.58 17.15 18.87
C VAL A 644 -13.10 17.97 20.07
N HIS A 645 -13.98 18.71 20.76
CA HIS A 645 -13.60 19.66 21.80
C HIS A 645 -13.23 19.05 23.18
N VAL A 646 -13.28 17.71 23.33
CA VAL A 646 -13.07 17.02 24.62
C VAL A 646 -11.79 16.16 24.64
N LEU A 647 -11.24 15.80 23.48
CA LEU A 647 -10.02 14.98 23.35
C LEU A 647 -9.08 15.60 22.31
N HIS A 648 -7.81 15.81 22.68
CA HIS A 648 -6.75 16.32 21.79
C HIS A 648 -6.25 15.23 20.81
N VAL A 649 -7.19 14.66 20.05
CA VAL A 649 -7.01 13.61 19.02
C VAL A 649 -7.83 13.94 17.75
N GLY A 650 -8.66 14.98 17.80
CA GLY A 650 -9.76 15.21 16.85
C GLY A 650 -9.41 15.79 15.47
N GLU A 651 -8.15 15.76 15.03
CA GLU A 651 -7.79 16.11 13.64
C GLU A 651 -7.75 14.87 12.75
N THR A 652 -6.92 13.87 13.08
CA THR A 652 -6.67 12.67 12.25
C THR A 652 -7.94 11.86 11.93
N VAL A 653 -8.94 11.90 12.82
CA VAL A 653 -10.23 11.22 12.64
C VAL A 653 -11.16 11.95 11.66
N ALA A 654 -11.06 13.28 11.56
CA ALA A 654 -11.82 14.06 10.58
C ALA A 654 -11.29 13.83 9.16
N ASP A 655 -9.96 13.75 9.01
CA ASP A 655 -9.29 13.40 7.76
C ASP A 655 -9.69 12.01 7.27
N TRP A 656 -9.88 11.05 8.18
CA TRP A 656 -10.32 9.67 7.87
C TRP A 656 -11.69 9.60 7.17
N LEU A 657 -12.65 10.44 7.57
CA LEU A 657 -13.98 10.50 6.95
C LEU A 657 -13.99 11.23 5.60
N LEU A 658 -12.96 12.04 5.32
CA LEU A 658 -12.69 12.60 3.99
C LEU A 658 -11.94 11.60 3.10
N LEU A 659 -11.01 10.82 3.68
CA LEU A 659 -10.18 9.81 3.01
C LEU A 659 -10.99 8.75 2.25
N VAL A 660 -12.11 8.28 2.79
CA VAL A 660 -12.99 7.31 2.12
C VAL A 660 -14.05 8.00 1.22
N ALA A 661 -14.11 9.34 1.21
CA ALA A 661 -14.95 10.11 0.30
C ALA A 661 -14.27 10.28 -1.07
N ASP A 662 -14.11 9.16 -1.78
CA ASP A 662 -13.33 8.91 -3.02
C ASP A 662 -13.43 9.98 -4.13
N LYS A 663 -14.56 10.70 -4.24
CA LYS A 663 -14.71 11.84 -5.18
C LYS A 663 -13.99 13.12 -4.76
N THR A 664 -13.78 13.31 -3.46
CA THR A 664 -13.47 14.63 -2.89
C THR A 664 -11.99 14.81 -2.59
N MET A 665 -11.26 13.78 -2.17
CA MET A 665 -9.87 13.94 -1.71
C MET A 665 -8.85 14.13 -2.84
N PHE A 666 -8.98 13.45 -3.98
CA PHE A 666 -8.13 13.75 -5.13
C PHE A 666 -8.41 15.17 -5.66
N ARG A 667 -9.69 15.58 -5.70
CA ARG A 667 -10.07 16.96 -6.03
C ARG A 667 -9.47 17.96 -5.03
N ILE A 668 -9.80 17.90 -3.73
CA ILE A 668 -9.21 18.77 -2.67
C ILE A 668 -7.67 18.83 -2.77
N GLY A 669 -7.02 17.70 -3.03
CA GLY A 669 -5.57 17.60 -3.09
C GLY A 669 -4.90 18.19 -4.33
N VAL A 670 -5.59 18.41 -5.46
CA VAL A 670 -4.94 18.95 -6.68
C VAL A 670 -5.80 19.90 -7.52
N SER A 671 -7.08 20.12 -7.19
CA SER A 671 -8.01 20.94 -8.00
C SER A 671 -7.70 22.43 -8.02
N GLU A 672 -6.86 22.92 -7.11
CA GLU A 672 -6.33 24.30 -7.19
C GLU A 672 -5.24 24.46 -8.27
N MET A 673 -4.74 23.35 -8.84
CA MET A 673 -3.50 23.32 -9.65
C MET A 673 -3.54 22.37 -10.87
N LEU A 674 -4.67 21.70 -11.11
CA LEU A 674 -5.00 20.96 -12.33
C LEU A 674 -6.16 21.66 -13.06
N SER A 675 -6.38 21.35 -14.35
CA SER A 675 -7.68 21.61 -14.95
C SER A 675 -8.74 20.63 -14.42
N GLU A 676 -10.02 21.01 -14.47
CA GLU A 676 -11.13 20.09 -14.13
C GLU A 676 -11.10 18.83 -15.03
N GLU A 677 -10.75 19.00 -16.31
CA GLU A 677 -10.59 17.90 -17.29
C GLU A 677 -9.44 16.95 -16.92
N GLU A 678 -8.27 17.47 -16.52
CA GLU A 678 -7.16 16.63 -16.01
C GLU A 678 -7.59 15.83 -14.79
N ALA A 679 -8.30 16.47 -13.85
CA ALA A 679 -8.74 15.83 -12.62
C ALA A 679 -9.78 14.71 -12.88
N GLU A 680 -10.72 14.92 -13.80
CA GLU A 680 -11.73 13.92 -14.17
C GLU A 680 -11.13 12.75 -14.96
N LEU A 681 -10.12 12.99 -15.80
CA LEU A 681 -9.38 11.92 -16.48
C LEU A 681 -8.58 11.06 -15.49
N MET A 682 -7.97 11.65 -14.46
CA MET A 682 -7.29 10.89 -13.40
C MET A 682 -8.28 10.14 -12.48
N GLU A 683 -9.43 10.74 -12.13
CA GLU A 683 -10.51 10.04 -11.39
C GLU A 683 -11.01 8.81 -12.17
N ALA A 684 -11.20 8.93 -13.48
CA ALA A 684 -11.61 7.82 -14.35
C ALA A 684 -10.50 6.76 -14.52
N SER A 685 -9.24 7.17 -14.66
CA SER A 685 -8.07 6.29 -14.76
C SER A 685 -7.88 5.45 -13.49
N LEU A 686 -7.92 6.10 -12.32
CA LEU A 686 -7.80 5.46 -11.02
C LEU A 686 -8.90 4.41 -10.83
N LYS A 687 -10.15 4.78 -11.09
CA LYS A 687 -11.29 3.88 -10.99
C LYS A 687 -11.17 2.66 -11.92
N ALA A 688 -10.66 2.86 -13.14
CA ALA A 688 -10.43 1.76 -14.08
C ALA A 688 -9.36 0.78 -13.59
N LYS A 689 -8.20 1.28 -13.15
CA LYS A 689 -7.08 0.48 -12.60
C LYS A 689 -7.46 -0.24 -11.30
N VAL A 690 -8.24 0.41 -10.45
CA VAL A 690 -8.78 -0.18 -9.20
C VAL A 690 -9.78 -1.29 -9.52
N SER A 691 -10.70 -1.11 -10.48
CA SER A 691 -11.60 -2.18 -10.93
C SER A 691 -10.81 -3.34 -11.53
N GLU A 692 -9.89 -3.06 -12.46
CA GLU A 692 -9.04 -4.08 -13.11
C GLU A 692 -8.34 -4.99 -12.09
N ILE A 693 -7.79 -4.42 -11.02
CA ILE A 693 -7.11 -5.18 -9.97
C ILE A 693 -8.10 -5.87 -9.01
N ASP A 694 -9.21 -5.24 -8.60
CA ASP A 694 -10.25 -5.88 -7.76
C ASP A 694 -10.88 -7.07 -8.51
N ASP A 695 -11.32 -6.86 -9.75
CA ASP A 695 -11.86 -7.88 -10.65
C ASP A 695 -10.86 -9.05 -10.82
N ALA A 696 -9.59 -8.76 -11.13
CA ALA A 696 -8.55 -9.79 -11.28
C ALA A 696 -8.25 -10.56 -9.97
N ILE A 697 -8.39 -9.92 -8.81
CA ILE A 697 -8.21 -10.54 -7.49
C ILE A 697 -9.40 -11.45 -7.15
N ASN A 698 -10.62 -11.00 -7.40
CA ASN A 698 -11.84 -11.78 -7.21
C ASN A 698 -11.87 -13.00 -8.16
N ASP A 699 -11.53 -12.81 -9.44
CA ASP A 699 -11.34 -13.90 -10.41
C ASP A 699 -10.25 -14.87 -9.93
N LYS A 700 -9.11 -14.39 -9.42
CA LYS A 700 -8.04 -15.25 -8.90
C LYS A 700 -8.53 -16.12 -7.74
N MET A 701 -9.26 -15.53 -6.79
CA MET A 701 -9.78 -16.25 -5.62
C MET A 701 -10.87 -17.26 -6.00
N ALA A 702 -11.79 -16.88 -6.90
CA ALA A 702 -12.79 -17.79 -7.45
C ALA A 702 -12.15 -18.97 -8.21
N ASN A 703 -11.14 -18.70 -9.05
CA ASN A 703 -10.40 -19.74 -9.77
C ASN A 703 -9.65 -20.71 -8.82
N ILE A 704 -9.08 -20.22 -7.72
CA ILE A 704 -8.45 -21.08 -6.71
C ILE A 704 -9.48 -22.01 -6.04
N ARG A 705 -10.61 -21.46 -5.61
CA ARG A 705 -11.73 -22.21 -5.01
C ARG A 705 -12.23 -23.30 -5.96
N ASN A 706 -12.53 -22.92 -7.20
CA ASN A 706 -13.03 -23.82 -8.23
C ASN A 706 -11.98 -24.90 -8.60
N GLY A 707 -10.69 -24.56 -8.61
CA GLY A 707 -9.60 -25.51 -8.82
C GLY A 707 -9.51 -26.59 -7.74
N TYR A 708 -9.67 -26.22 -6.46
CA TYR A 708 -9.72 -27.20 -5.37
C TYR A 708 -10.97 -28.10 -5.45
N ALA A 709 -12.12 -27.52 -5.81
CA ALA A 709 -13.39 -28.21 -5.94
C ALA A 709 -13.42 -29.33 -7.00
N LEU A 710 -12.42 -29.37 -7.90
CA LEU A 710 -12.19 -30.40 -8.91
C LEU A 710 -11.17 -31.48 -8.47
N SER A 711 -10.52 -31.34 -7.32
CA SER A 711 -9.43 -32.25 -6.90
C SER A 711 -9.96 -33.53 -6.25
N ALA A 712 -9.58 -34.68 -6.79
CA ALA A 712 -10.08 -35.99 -6.36
C ALA A 712 -9.24 -36.60 -5.23
N GLY A 713 -9.88 -37.19 -4.22
CA GLY A 713 -9.22 -37.92 -3.14
C GLY A 713 -9.00 -37.11 -1.85
N ILE A 714 -9.63 -35.95 -1.72
CA ILE A 714 -9.68 -35.18 -0.45
C ILE A 714 -10.33 -36.03 0.65
N LEU A 715 -11.48 -36.64 0.33
CA LEU A 715 -12.33 -37.36 1.28
C LEU A 715 -12.06 -38.88 1.23
N PRO A 716 -12.28 -39.62 2.32
CA PRO A 716 -12.26 -41.09 2.32
C PRO A 716 -13.02 -41.71 1.14
N SER A 717 -12.45 -42.75 0.51
CA SER A 717 -12.93 -43.31 -0.77
C SER A 717 -14.29 -44.01 -0.73
N SER A 718 -14.95 -44.07 0.43
CA SER A 718 -16.34 -44.50 0.60
C SER A 718 -17.34 -43.36 0.53
N LEU A 719 -16.89 -42.10 0.65
CA LEU A 719 -17.71 -40.89 0.59
C LEU A 719 -17.70 -40.27 -0.81
N ASN A 720 -18.76 -39.52 -1.13
CA ASN A 720 -18.83 -38.77 -2.37
C ASN A 720 -17.84 -37.61 -2.32
N GLN A 721 -16.93 -37.54 -3.30
CA GLN A 721 -15.96 -36.44 -3.39
C GLN A 721 -16.65 -35.11 -3.72
N GLY A 722 -17.80 -35.15 -4.41
CA GLY A 722 -18.59 -33.97 -4.76
C GLY A 722 -19.10 -33.16 -3.55
N THR A 723 -19.22 -33.78 -2.38
CA THR A 723 -19.62 -33.05 -1.15
C THR A 723 -18.58 -32.01 -0.72
N ALA A 724 -17.31 -32.15 -1.13
CA ALA A 724 -16.31 -31.09 -0.96
C ALA A 724 -16.54 -29.93 -1.96
N THR A 725 -16.97 -30.23 -3.19
CA THR A 725 -17.38 -29.25 -4.21
C THR A 725 -18.59 -28.44 -3.72
N ASP A 726 -19.58 -29.11 -3.10
CA ASP A 726 -20.80 -28.47 -2.57
C ASP A 726 -20.46 -27.36 -1.54
N PHE A 727 -19.57 -27.63 -0.58
CA PHE A 727 -19.13 -26.60 0.39
C PHE A 727 -18.45 -25.39 -0.27
N ILE A 728 -17.65 -25.61 -1.32
CA ILE A 728 -17.01 -24.50 -2.07
C ILE A 728 -18.08 -23.66 -2.78
N ASN A 729 -19.04 -24.29 -3.44
CA ASN A 729 -20.15 -23.61 -4.11
C ASN A 729 -21.01 -22.79 -3.13
N ASN A 730 -21.27 -23.33 -1.95
CA ASN A 730 -22.00 -22.64 -0.89
C ASN A 730 -21.19 -21.45 -0.34
N THR A 731 -19.87 -21.60 -0.18
CA THR A 731 -19.00 -20.47 0.22
C THR A 731 -19.01 -19.35 -0.83
N ASN A 732 -18.92 -19.68 -2.12
CA ASN A 732 -19.03 -18.68 -3.19
C ASN A 732 -20.39 -17.96 -3.13
N THR A 733 -21.47 -18.70 -2.89
CA THR A 733 -22.84 -18.14 -2.77
C THR A 733 -22.98 -17.18 -1.58
N LEU A 734 -22.42 -17.55 -0.42
CA LEU A 734 -22.37 -16.71 0.79
C LEU A 734 -21.58 -15.41 0.56
N LEU A 735 -20.47 -15.49 -0.16
CA LEU A 735 -19.66 -14.32 -0.50
C LEU A 735 -20.40 -13.40 -1.47
N THR A 736 -21.05 -13.96 -2.51
CA THR A 736 -21.93 -13.16 -3.38
C THR A 736 -23.05 -12.48 -2.60
N PHE A 737 -23.64 -13.13 -1.58
CA PHE A 737 -24.61 -12.47 -0.70
C PHE A 737 -23.99 -11.30 0.07
N TYR A 738 -22.83 -11.50 0.70
CA TYR A 738 -22.08 -10.45 1.42
C TYR A 738 -21.75 -9.25 0.52
N GLU A 739 -21.37 -9.53 -0.74
CA GLU A 739 -20.96 -8.56 -1.75
C GLU A 739 -22.16 -7.90 -2.48
N THR A 740 -23.40 -8.37 -2.26
CA THR A 740 -24.61 -7.87 -2.96
C THR A 740 -25.15 -6.55 -2.38
N SER A 741 -24.93 -6.25 -1.10
CA SER A 741 -25.31 -4.95 -0.52
C SER A 741 -24.52 -4.60 0.74
N ASP A 742 -24.37 -3.30 0.99
CA ASP A 742 -23.81 -2.79 2.24
C ASP A 742 -24.68 -3.20 3.46
N ASP A 743 -25.99 -3.38 3.29
CA ASP A 743 -26.91 -3.89 4.32
C ASP A 743 -26.63 -5.37 4.69
N ASN A 744 -26.28 -6.22 3.71
CA ASN A 744 -25.90 -7.62 3.94
C ASN A 744 -24.57 -7.70 4.71
N ASN A 745 -23.57 -6.92 4.27
CA ASN A 745 -22.29 -6.72 4.94
C ASN A 745 -22.49 -6.26 6.40
N ASN A 746 -23.35 -5.26 6.64
CA ASN A 746 -23.72 -4.79 7.97
C ASN A 746 -24.39 -5.88 8.83
N THR A 747 -25.31 -6.65 8.24
CA THR A 747 -26.03 -7.75 8.93
C THR A 747 -25.09 -8.86 9.39
N ILE A 748 -24.15 -9.27 8.52
CA ILE A 748 -23.11 -10.25 8.86
C ILE A 748 -22.26 -9.74 10.02
N ASN A 749 -21.73 -8.52 9.94
CA ASN A 749 -20.90 -7.93 11.00
C ASN A 749 -21.66 -7.74 12.33
N TYR A 750 -22.94 -7.34 12.27
CA TYR A 750 -23.80 -7.24 13.45
C TYR A 750 -23.92 -8.59 14.15
N ASN A 751 -24.32 -9.64 13.42
CA ASN A 751 -24.54 -10.98 13.98
C ASN A 751 -23.25 -11.59 14.54
N ILE A 752 -22.10 -11.33 13.89
CA ILE A 752 -20.77 -11.73 14.36
C ILE A 752 -20.46 -11.13 15.74
N ASN A 753 -20.78 -9.85 15.96
CA ASN A 753 -20.57 -9.18 17.25
C ASN A 753 -21.61 -9.59 18.29
N HIS A 754 -22.90 -9.58 17.92
CA HIS A 754 -24.03 -9.82 18.82
C HIS A 754 -23.97 -11.20 19.47
N LYS A 755 -23.74 -12.28 18.72
CA LYS A 755 -23.66 -13.64 19.29
C LYS A 755 -22.47 -13.83 20.25
N ARG A 756 -21.42 -13.01 20.11
CA ARG A 756 -20.26 -12.98 21.02
C ARG A 756 -20.56 -12.19 22.30
N GLU A 757 -21.37 -11.14 22.21
CA GLU A 757 -21.90 -10.39 23.37
C GLU A 757 -22.88 -11.25 24.19
N GLU A 758 -23.84 -11.93 23.54
CA GLU A 758 -24.73 -12.89 24.19
C GLU A 758 -23.94 -13.96 24.97
N ARG A 759 -22.84 -14.46 24.39
CA ARG A 759 -21.97 -15.43 25.07
C ARG A 759 -21.26 -14.82 26.27
N TYR A 760 -20.83 -13.57 26.18
CA TYR A 760 -20.18 -12.87 27.29
C TYR A 760 -21.14 -12.69 28.47
N GLU A 761 -22.35 -12.16 28.24
CA GLU A 761 -23.38 -12.01 29.28
C GLU A 761 -23.75 -13.36 29.93
N HIS A 762 -23.85 -14.43 29.13
CA HIS A 762 -24.12 -15.78 29.65
C HIS A 762 -23.02 -16.26 30.61
N ILE A 763 -21.75 -15.93 30.37
CA ILE A 763 -20.63 -16.32 31.25
C ILE A 763 -20.68 -15.54 32.57
N GLU A 764 -20.98 -14.24 32.54
CA GLU A 764 -21.11 -13.41 33.75
C GLU A 764 -22.23 -13.91 34.66
N GLN A 765 -23.42 -14.16 34.12
CA GLN A 765 -24.58 -14.69 34.86
C GLN A 765 -24.23 -16.02 35.57
N ASN A 766 -23.48 -16.89 34.91
CA ASN A 766 -23.01 -18.16 35.45
C ASN A 766 -21.90 -18.05 36.51
N LYS A 767 -21.13 -16.95 36.54
CA LYS A 767 -20.08 -16.73 37.56
C LYS A 767 -20.62 -16.19 38.90
N HIS A 768 -21.92 -15.83 38.98
CA HIS A 768 -22.58 -15.32 40.19
C HIS A 768 -21.93 -14.07 40.82
N ILE A 769 -21.21 -13.27 40.02
CA ILE A 769 -20.70 -11.97 40.43
C ILE A 769 -21.90 -11.04 40.64
N LYS A 770 -22.15 -10.65 41.90
CA LYS A 770 -23.21 -9.70 42.25
C LYS A 770 -22.66 -8.29 42.33
N GLU A 771 -23.40 -7.35 41.75
CA GLU A 771 -23.11 -5.91 41.72
C GLU A 771 -21.84 -5.50 40.96
N ILE A 772 -21.87 -5.69 39.63
CA ILE A 772 -21.81 -4.53 38.74
C ILE A 772 -23.11 -4.51 37.92
N VAL A 773 -23.66 -3.32 37.64
CA VAL A 773 -24.91 -3.16 36.89
C VAL A 773 -24.58 -2.80 35.45
N GLN A 774 -25.13 -3.55 34.48
CA GLN A 774 -25.00 -3.30 33.05
C GLN A 774 -25.15 -1.82 32.69
N LYS A 775 -24.23 -1.30 31.86
CA LYS A 775 -24.57 -0.39 30.75
C LYS A 775 -23.42 -0.21 29.77
N VAL A 776 -23.79 -0.33 28.48
CA VAL A 776 -22.97 0.02 27.31
C VAL A 776 -21.74 -0.88 27.12
N ILE A 777 -21.85 -1.86 26.23
CA ILE A 777 -20.80 -2.10 25.23
C ILE A 777 -21.41 -1.70 23.88
N ALA A 778 -21.63 -0.40 23.71
CA ALA A 778 -22.11 0.21 22.48
C ALA A 778 -21.20 1.41 22.20
N GLY A 779 -20.20 1.19 21.35
CA GLY A 779 -19.10 2.14 21.12
C GLY A 779 -18.14 1.70 20.03
N VAL A 780 -17.98 0.38 19.82
CA VAL A 780 -17.20 -0.17 18.71
C VAL A 780 -18.04 -1.17 17.90
N CYS A 781 -18.11 -0.94 16.58
CA CYS A 781 -18.76 -1.73 15.55
C CYS A 781 -20.29 -1.83 15.61
N ILE A 782 -20.98 -0.68 15.54
CA ILE A 782 -22.04 -0.33 14.54
C ILE A 782 -22.79 0.95 14.97
N CYS A 783 -23.10 1.84 14.02
CA CYS A 783 -24.27 2.72 14.08
C CYS A 783 -24.61 3.37 12.71
N ALA A 784 -25.13 2.60 11.76
CA ALA A 784 -25.66 3.14 10.50
C ALA A 784 -27.05 3.80 10.70
N ALA A 785 -27.07 5.02 11.23
CA ALA A 785 -28.31 5.74 11.56
C ALA A 785 -28.67 6.83 10.52
N ALA A 786 -28.90 6.44 9.25
CA ALA A 786 -29.09 7.40 8.15
C ALA A 786 -30.24 7.11 7.16
N THR A 787 -31.03 6.03 7.31
CA THR A 787 -32.09 5.66 6.33
C THR A 787 -33.52 5.76 6.86
N ALA A 788 -33.73 6.50 7.97
CA ALA A 788 -35.06 6.79 8.54
C ALA A 788 -35.33 8.31 8.64
N GLY A 789 -35.07 9.05 7.56
CA GLY A 789 -35.10 10.53 7.60
C GLY A 789 -35.49 11.30 6.32
N VAL A 790 -35.80 10.63 5.21
CA VAL A 790 -36.06 11.31 3.91
C VAL A 790 -37.51 11.14 3.41
N VAL A 791 -38.49 11.22 4.33
CA VAL A 791 -39.93 11.30 3.98
C VAL A 791 -40.69 12.41 4.74
N SER A 792 -40.03 13.54 5.03
CA SER A 792 -40.68 14.85 5.19
C SER A 792 -39.63 15.97 5.16
N GLY A 793 -39.75 16.96 4.25
CA GLY A 793 -38.76 18.05 4.20
C GLY A 793 -38.85 19.04 3.05
N ILE A 794 -39.29 18.64 1.84
CA ILE A 794 -39.50 19.59 0.73
C ILE A 794 -40.83 20.33 0.93
N ALA A 795 -40.86 21.25 1.90
CA ALA A 795 -41.98 22.18 2.12
C ALA A 795 -41.51 23.45 2.87
N THR A 796 -41.34 24.54 2.12
CA THR A 796 -41.46 25.96 2.55
C THR A 796 -40.75 26.41 3.84
N GLY A 797 -39.73 27.26 3.71
CA GLY A 797 -39.03 27.84 4.87
C GLY A 797 -39.83 28.91 5.64
N GLY A 798 -39.46 29.14 6.91
CA GLY A 798 -39.98 30.22 7.73
C GLY A 798 -39.58 30.14 9.21
N THR A 799 -38.98 31.23 9.73
CA THR A 799 -38.98 31.66 11.15
C THR A 799 -38.84 30.62 12.28
N THR A 800 -37.61 30.51 12.78
CA THR A 800 -37.24 30.69 14.22
C THR A 800 -38.28 30.40 15.33
N THR A 801 -37.92 29.45 16.20
CA THR A 801 -38.13 29.51 17.67
C THR A 801 -39.55 29.25 18.22
N ALA A 802 -39.98 27.98 18.20
CA ALA A 802 -41.03 27.47 19.11
C ALA A 802 -40.92 25.96 19.43
N ALA A 803 -39.71 25.38 19.49
CA ALA A 803 -39.50 23.94 19.74
C ALA A 803 -38.27 23.64 20.63
N VAL A 804 -38.11 24.40 21.72
CA VAL A 804 -37.16 24.05 22.79
C VAL A 804 -37.83 23.04 23.74
N PHE A 805 -37.05 22.09 24.30
CA PHE A 805 -37.48 20.98 25.16
C PHE A 805 -38.10 19.74 24.50
N ALA A 806 -37.46 19.27 23.41
CA ALA A 806 -37.31 17.83 23.14
C ALA A 806 -35.83 17.41 23.30
N THR A 807 -35.17 17.97 24.32
CA THR A 807 -33.71 17.96 24.51
C THR A 807 -33.23 16.82 25.41
N ILE A 808 -32.00 16.36 25.18
CA ILE A 808 -31.23 15.38 25.99
C ILE A 808 -31.74 13.93 25.87
N GLY A 809 -31.27 13.25 24.81
CA GLY A 809 -31.38 11.80 24.66
C GLY A 809 -30.16 11.18 23.94
N THR A 810 -29.68 11.81 22.87
CA THR A 810 -28.66 11.28 21.96
C THR A 810 -27.21 11.72 22.23
N VAL A 811 -26.94 12.45 23.31
CA VAL A 811 -25.57 12.84 23.72
C VAL A 811 -24.97 11.85 24.73
N ALA A 812 -25.80 11.00 25.35
CA ALA A 812 -25.35 10.04 26.37
C ALA A 812 -24.60 8.83 25.79
N THR A 813 -24.86 8.43 24.54
CA THR A 813 -24.22 7.28 23.90
C THR A 813 -22.77 7.54 23.49
N LEU A 814 -22.46 8.74 22.96
CA LEU A 814 -21.09 9.13 22.59
C LEU A 814 -20.14 9.21 23.79
N VAL A 815 -20.63 9.67 24.95
CA VAL A 815 -19.85 9.68 26.21
C VAL A 815 -19.85 8.30 26.87
N GLY A 816 -20.93 7.53 26.71
CA GLY A 816 -21.03 6.15 27.16
C GLY A 816 -19.98 5.24 26.51
N GLY A 817 -19.77 5.35 25.20
CA GLY A 817 -18.81 4.52 24.47
C GLY A 817 -17.37 4.64 24.99
N VAL A 818 -16.90 5.85 25.34
CA VAL A 818 -15.54 6.04 25.88
C VAL A 818 -15.41 5.48 27.30
N ASN A 819 -16.42 5.68 28.15
CA ASN A 819 -16.42 5.14 29.52
C ASN A 819 -16.54 3.61 29.56
N ALA A 820 -17.39 3.03 28.70
CA ALA A 820 -17.58 1.59 28.55
C ALA A 820 -16.26 0.85 28.33
N ILE A 821 -15.42 1.40 27.45
CA ILE A 821 -14.14 0.81 27.08
C ILE A 821 -13.10 1.00 28.21
N VAL A 822 -13.29 1.95 29.13
CA VAL A 822 -12.48 2.14 30.36
C VAL A 822 -12.95 1.28 31.53
N GLU A 823 -14.22 0.83 31.57
CA GLU A 823 -14.73 -0.08 32.60
C GLU A 823 -14.56 -1.56 32.20
N GLY A 824 -14.94 -1.95 30.97
CA GLY A 824 -14.74 -3.31 30.43
C GLY A 824 -13.26 -3.71 30.32
N ALA A 825 -12.36 -2.72 30.25
CA ALA A 825 -10.92 -2.85 30.40
C ALA A 825 -10.46 -3.68 31.61
N THR A 826 -11.23 -3.66 32.71
CA THR A 826 -10.74 -4.11 34.03
C THR A 826 -10.99 -5.58 34.36
N ASP A 827 -11.77 -6.32 33.57
CA ASP A 827 -12.15 -7.71 33.87
C ASP A 827 -12.15 -8.65 32.65
N TYR A 828 -11.05 -8.65 31.88
CA TYR A 828 -10.83 -9.57 30.74
C TYR A 828 -10.68 -11.07 31.14
N GLN A 829 -11.18 -11.51 32.31
CA GLN A 829 -11.07 -12.88 32.83
C GLN A 829 -12.11 -13.88 32.27
N ASN A 830 -12.83 -13.51 31.21
CA ASN A 830 -13.89 -14.29 30.59
C ASN A 830 -13.49 -14.77 29.18
N ASN A 831 -13.87 -16.00 28.84
CA ASN A 831 -13.61 -16.64 27.54
C ASN A 831 -14.86 -16.62 26.66
N ALA A 832 -15.10 -15.51 25.95
CA ALA A 832 -16.17 -15.40 24.95
C ALA A 832 -15.66 -15.89 23.58
N VAL A 833 -15.53 -17.21 23.46
CA VAL A 833 -15.03 -17.91 22.26
C VAL A 833 -16.14 -18.72 21.59
N ILE A 834 -16.30 -18.55 20.28
CA ILE A 834 -17.23 -19.33 19.44
C ILE A 834 -16.54 -19.74 18.14
N ILE A 835 -16.58 -21.03 17.82
CA ILE A 835 -16.31 -21.57 16.49
C ILE A 835 -17.63 -22.14 15.94
N SER A 836 -18.07 -21.67 14.78
CA SER A 836 -19.30 -22.17 14.12
C SER A 836 -19.21 -22.30 12.60
N GLN A 837 -19.97 -23.24 12.03
CA GLN A 837 -20.04 -23.56 10.60
C GLN A 837 -18.68 -23.84 9.94
N CYS A 838 -17.74 -24.28 10.75
CA CYS A 838 -16.33 -24.39 10.40
C CYS A 838 -16.00 -25.80 9.88
N VAL A 839 -15.16 -25.86 8.83
CA VAL A 839 -14.97 -27.07 8.02
C VAL A 839 -13.49 -27.41 7.85
N ASN A 840 -13.05 -28.55 8.37
CA ASN A 840 -11.75 -29.12 8.03
C ASN A 840 -11.89 -30.29 7.05
N MET A 841 -11.52 -30.06 5.80
CA MET A 841 -11.26 -31.12 4.80
C MET A 841 -9.78 -31.51 4.75
N GLY A 842 -8.89 -30.64 5.23
CA GLY A 842 -7.45 -30.86 5.26
C GLY A 842 -7.01 -32.04 6.13
N ARG A 843 -6.00 -32.77 5.66
CA ARG A 843 -5.41 -33.90 6.40
C ARG A 843 -4.59 -33.37 7.57
N VAL A 844 -4.56 -34.07 8.70
CA VAL A 844 -3.81 -33.65 9.90
C VAL A 844 -2.82 -34.74 10.32
N LYS A 845 -1.57 -34.38 10.52
CA LYS A 845 -0.53 -35.21 11.12
C LYS A 845 0.23 -34.42 12.18
N ALA A 846 0.07 -34.86 13.43
CA ALA A 846 0.90 -34.40 14.53
C ALA A 846 1.15 -35.60 15.46
N ASP A 847 2.36 -36.14 15.44
CA ASP A 847 2.72 -37.36 16.18
C ASP A 847 3.22 -37.02 17.61
N ASN A 848 3.91 -35.90 17.76
CA ASN A 848 4.45 -35.42 19.04
C ASN A 848 3.46 -34.56 19.84
N ALA A 849 2.40 -34.08 19.19
CA ALA A 849 1.44 -33.15 19.75
C ALA A 849 0.64 -33.74 20.92
N SER A 850 0.43 -32.90 21.93
CA SER A 850 -0.20 -33.26 23.20
C SER A 850 -1.73 -33.18 23.19
N ARG A 851 -2.32 -32.45 22.24
CA ARG A 851 -3.78 -32.25 22.08
C ARG A 851 -4.07 -32.07 20.59
N ILE A 852 -4.79 -32.98 19.94
CA ILE A 852 -4.96 -32.99 18.47
C ILE A 852 -6.43 -33.08 18.07
N GLY A 853 -6.93 -32.12 17.28
CA GLY A 853 -8.35 -32.04 16.90
C GLY A 853 -8.59 -31.93 15.39
N GLY A 854 -9.71 -32.49 14.91
CA GLY A 854 -10.17 -32.27 13.54
C GLY A 854 -10.61 -30.83 13.27
N ILE A 855 -11.10 -30.10 14.28
CA ILE A 855 -11.39 -28.67 14.23
C ILE A 855 -10.44 -27.90 15.14
N VAL A 856 -10.37 -28.26 16.44
CA VAL A 856 -9.59 -27.52 17.44
C VAL A 856 -8.72 -28.44 18.30
N GLY A 857 -7.41 -28.12 18.38
CA GLY A 857 -6.45 -28.88 19.17
C GLY A 857 -6.72 -28.77 20.66
N HIS A 858 -6.73 -27.54 21.18
CA HIS A 858 -7.17 -27.21 22.54
C HIS A 858 -8.25 -26.12 22.53
N MET A 859 -9.40 -26.42 23.11
CA MET A 859 -10.44 -25.46 23.41
C MET A 859 -10.46 -25.23 24.93
N GLN A 860 -10.24 -23.98 25.34
CA GLN A 860 -10.17 -23.60 26.74
C GLN A 860 -11.57 -23.50 27.38
N GLN A 861 -11.61 -23.21 28.69
CA GLN A 861 -12.86 -23.11 29.47
C GLN A 861 -13.87 -22.14 28.83
N TYR A 862 -15.16 -22.42 28.92
CA TYR A 862 -16.27 -21.62 28.35
C TYR A 862 -16.27 -21.39 26.83
N GLY A 863 -15.33 -21.95 26.06
CA GLY A 863 -15.42 -21.90 24.60
C GLY A 863 -16.57 -22.76 24.04
N ILE A 864 -17.06 -22.41 22.84
CA ILE A 864 -18.05 -23.19 22.09
C ILE A 864 -17.45 -23.67 20.76
N VAL A 865 -17.65 -24.96 20.45
CA VAL A 865 -17.60 -25.46 19.07
C VAL A 865 -19.00 -25.97 18.72
N LYS A 866 -19.71 -25.25 17.86
CA LYS A 866 -21.04 -25.66 17.40
C LYS A 866 -21.08 -25.79 15.88
N ASP A 867 -21.94 -26.64 15.34
CA ASP A 867 -22.21 -26.68 13.90
C ASP A 867 -20.90 -26.82 13.09
N CYS A 868 -20.10 -27.88 13.31
CA CYS A 868 -18.77 -28.01 12.70
C CYS A 868 -18.54 -29.38 12.04
N LEU A 869 -17.76 -29.40 10.97
CA LEU A 869 -17.55 -30.55 10.09
C LEU A 869 -16.07 -30.88 9.90
N ASN A 870 -15.67 -32.09 10.27
CA ASN A 870 -14.37 -32.64 9.90
C ASN A 870 -14.54 -33.77 8.85
N GLY A 871 -14.13 -33.50 7.61
CA GLY A 871 -13.85 -34.51 6.59
C GLY A 871 -12.39 -34.97 6.58
N GLY A 872 -11.49 -34.19 7.18
CA GLY A 872 -10.05 -34.43 7.18
C GLY A 872 -9.62 -35.73 7.89
N ARG A 873 -8.78 -36.53 7.23
CA ARG A 873 -8.12 -37.72 7.80
C ARG A 873 -7.05 -37.33 8.83
N TYR A 874 -6.93 -38.11 9.90
CA TYR A 874 -5.71 -38.14 10.73
C TYR A 874 -4.67 -39.12 10.14
N GLU A 875 -3.45 -38.65 9.87
CA GLU A 875 -2.34 -39.45 9.34
C GLU A 875 -1.30 -39.85 10.39
N GLY A 876 -1.48 -39.41 11.64
CA GLY A 876 -0.56 -39.71 12.74
C GLY A 876 -0.88 -40.97 13.55
N ASN A 877 -0.03 -41.21 14.53
CA ASN A 877 -0.04 -42.37 15.43
C ASN A 877 -0.33 -42.00 16.89
N SER A 878 -0.32 -40.73 17.26
CA SER A 878 -0.63 -40.29 18.63
C SER A 878 -1.99 -40.79 19.08
N THR A 879 -2.10 -41.17 20.36
CA THR A 879 -3.36 -41.58 21.00
C THR A 879 -4.25 -40.40 21.37
N LYS A 880 -3.77 -39.17 21.22
CA LYS A 880 -4.39 -37.93 21.73
C LYS A 880 -5.15 -37.14 20.66
N ALA A 881 -5.83 -37.85 19.75
CA ALA A 881 -6.43 -37.28 18.54
C ALA A 881 -7.94 -37.54 18.45
N GLY A 882 -8.72 -36.45 18.48
CA GLY A 882 -10.19 -36.44 18.43
C GLY A 882 -10.72 -35.78 17.15
N GLY A 883 -11.71 -36.39 16.50
CA GLY A 883 -12.19 -35.94 15.18
C GLY A 883 -12.80 -34.54 15.09
N ILE A 884 -13.06 -33.86 16.20
CA ILE A 884 -13.42 -32.44 16.27
C ILE A 884 -12.52 -31.72 17.29
N VAL A 885 -12.40 -32.25 18.51
CA VAL A 885 -11.69 -31.63 19.63
C VAL A 885 -10.60 -32.55 20.17
N GLY A 886 -9.37 -32.07 20.28
CA GLY A 886 -8.29 -32.79 20.95
C GLY A 886 -8.44 -32.77 22.48
N ARG A 887 -8.64 -31.58 23.03
CA ARG A 887 -9.02 -31.38 24.43
C ARG A 887 -9.96 -30.18 24.57
N GLY A 888 -11.06 -30.35 25.31
CA GLY A 888 -11.93 -29.25 25.75
C GLY A 888 -11.86 -29.10 27.28
N ASP A 889 -11.43 -27.95 27.78
CA ASP A 889 -11.33 -27.73 29.24
C ASP A 889 -12.70 -27.57 29.92
N SER A 890 -12.74 -27.43 31.25
CA SER A 890 -13.99 -27.43 32.01
C SER A 890 -14.99 -26.36 31.52
N ARG A 891 -16.28 -26.71 31.45
CA ARG A 891 -17.37 -25.88 30.89
C ARG A 891 -17.24 -25.56 29.39
N PHE A 892 -16.43 -26.30 28.65
CA PHE A 892 -16.48 -26.33 27.18
C PHE A 892 -17.84 -26.86 26.66
N GLU A 893 -18.30 -26.35 25.52
CA GLU A 893 -19.58 -26.71 24.90
C GLU A 893 -19.40 -27.20 23.45
N ALA A 894 -19.92 -28.40 23.13
CA ALA A 894 -19.87 -29.02 21.81
C ALA A 894 -21.26 -29.43 21.31
N HIS A 895 -21.69 -28.86 20.18
CA HIS A 895 -23.04 -29.01 19.64
C HIS A 895 -23.04 -29.23 18.13
N ASN A 896 -23.97 -30.04 17.60
CA ASN A 896 -24.20 -30.20 16.16
C ASN A 896 -22.90 -30.43 15.34
N CYS A 897 -22.04 -31.36 15.76
CA CYS A 897 -20.75 -31.59 15.08
C CYS A 897 -20.73 -32.94 14.38
N LEU A 898 -20.08 -33.00 13.21
CA LEU A 898 -19.97 -34.18 12.38
C LEU A 898 -18.51 -34.47 12.00
N ASN A 899 -18.01 -35.68 12.31
CA ASN A 899 -16.76 -36.19 11.76
C ASN A 899 -17.00 -37.35 10.77
N VAL A 900 -16.62 -37.15 9.51
CA VAL A 900 -16.57 -38.21 8.48
C VAL A 900 -15.13 -38.59 8.09
N GLY A 901 -14.13 -37.91 8.64
CA GLY A 901 -12.72 -38.23 8.48
C GLY A 901 -12.29 -39.50 9.21
N ASP A 902 -11.41 -40.29 8.59
CA ASP A 902 -10.95 -41.57 9.13
C ASP A 902 -9.68 -41.46 10.01
N LYS A 903 -9.30 -42.58 10.64
CA LYS A 903 -8.07 -42.79 11.45
C LYS A 903 -7.88 -41.98 12.73
N TRP A 904 -8.76 -41.04 13.06
CA TRP A 904 -8.84 -40.44 14.41
C TRP A 904 -8.96 -41.53 15.49
N LYS A 905 -8.50 -41.25 16.71
CA LYS A 905 -8.44 -42.25 17.79
C LYS A 905 -9.70 -42.22 18.65
N ASP A 906 -10.16 -41.00 18.93
CA ASP A 906 -11.54 -40.74 19.29
C ASP A 906 -12.24 -40.15 18.05
N PRO A 907 -13.41 -40.66 17.61
CA PRO A 907 -14.12 -40.08 16.49
C PRO A 907 -14.52 -38.62 16.64
N LEU A 908 -14.59 -38.03 17.85
CA LEU A 908 -15.01 -36.63 18.05
C LEU A 908 -14.24 -35.84 19.12
N ILE A 909 -14.16 -36.30 20.38
CA ILE A 909 -13.59 -35.53 21.51
C ILE A 909 -12.68 -36.42 22.34
N ASN A 910 -11.36 -36.29 22.16
CA ASN A 910 -10.39 -37.22 22.76
C ASN A 910 -10.22 -37.06 24.28
N SER A 911 -10.40 -35.85 24.81
CA SER A 911 -10.42 -35.61 26.26
C SER A 911 -11.21 -34.34 26.60
N TYR A 912 -11.83 -34.29 27.77
CA TYR A 912 -12.49 -33.08 28.24
C TYR A 912 -12.51 -32.93 29.77
N GLY A 913 -12.78 -31.72 30.25
CA GLY A 913 -12.86 -31.35 31.67
C GLY A 913 -14.25 -31.54 32.30
N ASP A 914 -14.46 -30.92 33.46
CA ASP A 914 -15.73 -31.03 34.20
C ASP A 914 -16.82 -30.08 33.64
N PHE A 915 -18.09 -30.45 33.86
CA PHE A 915 -19.28 -29.63 33.55
C PHE A 915 -19.42 -29.20 32.07
N THR A 916 -18.90 -29.98 31.12
CA THR A 916 -19.04 -29.72 29.68
C THR A 916 -20.47 -29.98 29.15
N SER A 917 -20.94 -29.14 28.25
CA SER A 917 -22.23 -29.34 27.55
C SER A 917 -21.98 -30.06 26.22
N LEU A 918 -22.43 -31.31 26.06
CA LEU A 918 -22.23 -32.11 24.85
C LEU A 918 -23.59 -32.56 24.29
N SER A 919 -23.91 -32.25 23.04
CA SER A 919 -25.14 -32.73 22.38
C SER A 919 -24.97 -32.83 20.86
N ASN A 920 -25.80 -33.66 20.22
CA ASN A 920 -25.90 -33.74 18.76
C ASN A 920 -24.53 -33.96 18.07
N LEU A 921 -23.76 -34.92 18.59
CA LEU A 921 -22.41 -35.25 18.11
C LEU A 921 -22.47 -36.51 17.24
N TYR A 922 -22.08 -36.40 15.96
CA TYR A 922 -22.26 -37.43 14.93
C TYR A 922 -20.94 -37.85 14.31
N TYR A 923 -20.79 -39.13 13.96
CA TYR A 923 -19.60 -39.59 13.24
C TYR A 923 -19.87 -40.79 12.32
N TYR A 924 -18.95 -41.02 11.38
CA TYR A 924 -18.96 -42.12 10.43
C TYR A 924 -17.68 -42.97 10.51
N GLY A 925 -17.78 -44.23 10.08
CA GLY A 925 -16.63 -45.03 9.64
C GLY A 925 -15.73 -45.62 10.74
N GLN A 926 -15.97 -45.32 12.01
CA GLN A 926 -15.15 -45.81 13.12
C GLN A 926 -15.90 -46.83 14.01
N PRO A 927 -15.32 -48.01 14.32
CA PRO A 927 -15.96 -49.02 15.15
C PRO A 927 -15.70 -48.78 16.66
N VAL A 928 -16.04 -47.61 17.17
CA VAL A 928 -15.88 -47.27 18.61
C VAL A 928 -17.22 -47.43 19.33
N ILE A 929 -17.36 -48.50 20.11
CA ILE A 929 -18.55 -48.77 20.91
C ILE A 929 -18.43 -48.00 22.23
N TYR A 930 -19.08 -46.83 22.29
CA TYR A 930 -19.34 -46.15 23.56
C TYR A 930 -20.61 -46.72 24.18
N GLU A 931 -20.52 -47.24 25.40
CA GLU A 931 -21.70 -47.71 26.11
C GLU A 931 -22.54 -46.51 26.59
N ASN A 932 -23.75 -46.37 26.02
CA ASN A 932 -24.82 -45.47 26.48
C ASN A 932 -24.56 -43.94 26.52
N ASN A 933 -23.65 -43.40 25.68
CA ASN A 933 -23.53 -41.95 25.51
C ASN A 933 -24.70 -41.37 24.68
N SER A 934 -25.68 -40.75 25.35
CA SER A 934 -26.92 -40.22 24.73
C SER A 934 -26.70 -39.06 23.75
N TYR A 935 -25.59 -38.33 23.87
CA TYR A 935 -25.21 -37.20 23.03
C TYR A 935 -24.52 -37.60 21.71
N LEU A 936 -24.12 -38.87 21.58
CA LEU A 936 -23.23 -39.37 20.53
C LEU A 936 -23.96 -40.34 19.60
N THR A 937 -23.82 -40.19 18.29
CA THR A 937 -24.48 -41.04 17.28
C THR A 937 -23.51 -41.47 16.17
N ASN A 938 -23.36 -42.78 15.98
CA ASN A 938 -22.68 -43.36 14.81
C ASN A 938 -23.68 -43.45 13.65
N LEU A 939 -23.28 -43.05 12.44
CA LEU A 939 -24.09 -43.08 11.23
C LEU A 939 -23.47 -44.06 10.22
N SER A 940 -24.30 -44.92 9.62
CA SER A 940 -23.86 -45.71 8.46
C SER A 940 -23.79 -44.88 7.18
N ILE A 941 -23.16 -45.42 6.13
CA ILE A 941 -22.94 -44.74 4.85
C ILE A 941 -24.25 -44.36 4.11
N ASP A 942 -25.35 -45.03 4.44
CA ASP A 942 -26.70 -44.79 3.92
C ASP A 942 -27.53 -43.85 4.82
N GLU A 943 -27.03 -43.53 6.01
CA GLU A 943 -27.68 -42.63 6.98
C GLU A 943 -27.07 -41.23 6.98
N LEU A 944 -25.81 -41.09 6.54
CA LEU A 944 -25.16 -39.78 6.39
C LEU A 944 -25.98 -38.80 5.54
N CYS A 945 -26.68 -39.29 4.51
CA CYS A 945 -27.46 -38.50 3.58
C CYS A 945 -28.97 -38.41 3.90
N ASP A 946 -29.42 -38.85 5.08
CA ASP A 946 -30.82 -38.68 5.55
C ASP A 946 -30.90 -37.57 6.62
N PRO A 947 -31.45 -36.38 6.32
CA PRO A 947 -31.61 -35.30 7.29
C PRO A 947 -32.30 -35.72 8.59
N LYS A 948 -33.17 -36.74 8.55
CA LYS A 948 -33.97 -37.21 9.70
C LYS A 948 -33.14 -37.95 10.76
N LYS A 949 -31.87 -38.27 10.46
CA LYS A 949 -30.93 -38.90 11.40
C LYS A 949 -30.31 -37.89 12.37
N TYR A 950 -30.26 -36.62 11.97
CA TYR A 950 -29.67 -35.54 12.74
C TYR A 950 -30.75 -34.92 13.64
N LYS A 951 -30.81 -35.41 14.89
CA LYS A 951 -31.71 -34.87 15.93
C LYS A 951 -31.36 -33.41 16.20
N ASN A 952 -32.39 -32.55 16.21
CA ASN A 952 -32.33 -31.13 16.56
C ASN A 952 -31.27 -30.29 15.83
N TRP A 953 -30.72 -30.79 14.72
CA TRP A 953 -29.90 -30.03 13.77
C TRP A 953 -30.84 -29.56 12.64
N ASP A 954 -30.72 -28.29 12.23
CA ASP A 954 -31.42 -27.81 11.05
C ASP A 954 -30.64 -28.18 9.78
N ILE A 955 -31.24 -28.99 8.91
CA ILE A 955 -30.68 -29.47 7.64
C ILE A 955 -31.82 -29.59 6.61
N ASN A 956 -31.61 -29.13 5.37
CA ASN A 956 -32.56 -29.25 4.24
C ASN A 956 -33.96 -28.61 4.43
N LYS A 957 -34.16 -27.74 5.44
CA LYS A 957 -35.39 -26.95 5.59
C LYS A 957 -35.32 -25.63 4.81
N THR A 958 -36.43 -24.92 4.73
CA THR A 958 -36.47 -23.52 4.30
C THR A 958 -35.52 -22.68 5.15
N ASN A 959 -34.64 -21.90 4.52
CA ASN A 959 -33.62 -21.06 5.15
C ASN A 959 -32.68 -21.83 6.10
N SER A 960 -32.42 -23.11 5.83
CA SER A 960 -31.55 -23.95 6.66
C SER A 960 -30.08 -23.60 6.50
N ILE A 961 -29.35 -23.52 7.61
CA ILE A 961 -27.90 -23.24 7.65
C ILE A 961 -27.03 -24.45 7.22
N TRP A 962 -27.63 -25.61 6.93
CA TRP A 962 -26.96 -26.81 6.41
C TRP A 962 -27.73 -27.47 5.26
N HIS A 963 -27.00 -28.01 4.30
CA HIS A 963 -27.56 -28.78 3.18
C HIS A 963 -26.88 -30.15 3.06
N VAL A 964 -27.66 -31.15 2.63
CA VAL A 964 -27.14 -32.46 2.20
C VAL A 964 -27.89 -32.96 0.97
N THR A 965 -27.13 -33.35 -0.06
CA THR A 965 -27.65 -34.11 -1.21
C THR A 965 -28.10 -35.49 -0.74
N GLU A 966 -29.38 -35.85 -0.87
CA GLU A 966 -29.95 -37.14 -0.43
C GLU A 966 -29.53 -38.32 -1.35
N SER A 967 -28.23 -38.62 -1.38
CA SER A 967 -27.62 -39.72 -2.15
C SER A 967 -26.43 -40.33 -1.39
N LYS A 968 -26.25 -41.65 -1.53
CA LYS A 968 -25.31 -42.46 -0.74
C LYS A 968 -23.91 -41.86 -0.69
N GLY A 969 -23.36 -41.70 0.52
CA GLY A 969 -22.01 -41.19 0.75
C GLY A 969 -21.83 -39.67 0.67
N ASN A 970 -22.90 -38.91 0.39
CA ASN A 970 -22.94 -37.49 0.73
C ASN A 970 -23.23 -37.32 2.22
N PHE A 971 -22.90 -36.15 2.76
CA PHE A 971 -23.10 -35.77 4.16
C PHE A 971 -23.35 -34.26 4.26
N PRO A 972 -23.91 -33.75 5.37
CA PRO A 972 -24.20 -32.33 5.53
C PRO A 972 -22.95 -31.44 5.42
N VAL A 973 -23.11 -30.32 4.71
CA VAL A 973 -22.17 -29.20 4.64
C VAL A 973 -22.89 -27.88 5.00
N PRO A 974 -22.17 -26.84 5.47
CA PRO A 974 -22.75 -25.52 5.64
C PRO A 974 -23.41 -25.03 4.35
N PHE A 975 -24.56 -24.35 4.46
CA PHE A 975 -25.29 -23.78 3.35
C PHE A 975 -25.37 -22.26 3.53
N HIS A 976 -26.46 -21.73 4.09
CA HIS A 976 -26.47 -20.35 4.59
C HIS A 976 -25.58 -20.21 5.84
N SER A 977 -24.97 -19.04 6.06
CA SER A 977 -24.37 -18.68 7.35
C SER A 977 -25.46 -18.32 8.36
N GLU A 978 -25.25 -18.69 9.62
CA GLU A 978 -26.07 -18.21 10.75
C GLU A 978 -25.96 -16.69 10.99
N MET A 979 -25.07 -16.02 10.26
CA MET A 979 -24.88 -14.56 10.30
C MET A 979 -25.71 -13.84 9.24
N GLU A 980 -26.39 -14.56 8.32
CA GLU A 980 -27.37 -13.99 7.36
C GLU A 980 -28.73 -13.66 8.01
N GLU A 981 -28.92 -13.90 9.30
CA GLU A 981 -30.22 -13.72 9.97
C GLU A 981 -30.59 -12.23 10.10
N GLU A 982 -31.80 -11.87 9.66
CA GLU A 982 -32.32 -10.50 9.76
C GLU A 982 -32.29 -9.97 11.19
N ILE A 983 -31.75 -8.75 11.34
CA ILE A 983 -31.71 -8.00 12.62
C ILE A 983 -33.16 -7.70 13.04
N LYS A 984 -33.51 -8.06 14.27
CA LYS A 984 -34.86 -7.84 14.83
C LYS A 984 -34.81 -6.61 15.74
N GLU A 985 -35.59 -5.59 15.41
CA GLU A 985 -35.78 -4.36 16.19
C GLU A 985 -36.51 -4.59 17.53
#